data_AF-A0AAN7YE89-F1
#
_entry.id   AF-A0AAN7YE89-F1
#
_cell.length_a   1.000
_cell.length_b   1.000
_cell.length_c   1.000
_cell.angle_alpha   90.00
_cell.angle_beta   90.00
_cell.angle_gamma   90.00
#
_symmetry.space_group_name_H-M   'P 1'
#
loop_
_entity.id
_entity.type
_entity.pdbx_description
1 polymer ?
#
loop_
_entity_poly.entity_id
_entity_poly.type
_entity_poly.pdbx_seq_one_letter_code
_entity_poly.pdbx_strand_id
1 'polypeptide(L)'
;MSIRVLVSDHPHRTLALATESHVLLFKHAHTGPNLGVSRSLTASSTVPKDRKNEAPRCMVEFLQKSAVELKGYRTLTTAKGTLGLITLGDDVFVCVATGSREVATVRPGETVQQIVAVEFYCLNRSDYDHAGGYGAGYRDGYREPNPYSNTLFEDEHSYESSETIAEHPFMALKKILSSGSFYYSYNFDLTRRLQDRADADTAVDIASLDEGLLWNSYMINPLLSFRSRLTDEERGALDHSSLLTSVIRGYVGTLTVPQSANPIRSVKSNYPATLTLISRLSSRRAGTRFNARGVDDDGNVANFVETETIFWSPTGICFSYVQVRGSIPIFWESSSTLIPGQQKIQITRSPEATQLSFDRHFDNLIHRYGIVHVVNLLSETKPGEVELTERYNLHMTRNAKMKLEIEDKPEGARSDLIRKTEFDFHEISRVAGGYDGAKQIKPLISESAESFLYFLTQEIEDEVNDAANKGQIHKKIYRPVMVMQQTGIFRTNCLDCLDRTNLVQGIISQTALELFLEHRGEIAHSSNLSVFWMRHSSLWADNGDALSKIYAGTGALKSSFTRHGKMSLGGLMADARKSATRLYVNHFEDKGRQNTTDLLLGRLVGQEEVELFDPVSDWVQERLRSRANDFESSEVIRVWVGTYNLNGKMLRDASELRKWLDVRKGEGFEIVVVGFQEIVELSPQQIMNTDPARRTVWEQAVKATINETSSEKADEQYILLRSGQLVGAALMVFVKSSVLSKIKNVEGAIKKTGVSGLAGNKGAVAIRMEIQGSSVCFVTAHLAAGFGNYDERNRDYQTIITGLRFQRDRKIEDHEVVIWLGDFNYRIGTRPEYARDLIDTYRQANGQGPKAVNALHDLYKDDQLNIQMVAGQTFPFYQEGAIKFLPTYKFDLGNDNYDTSEKARIPAWTDRILYKIDPTKGTDMRQTEYTSVMNLRFSDHRPVYSTFNVQVRVVDEQKKGEILKELYAKRYRQLREDIEDDESDSDADDLVGYQSIAPGLPPASSDRRKWWLDGDKPVASKVVPPEEGMKLNPDRNGNPWREGGEDDWVLVEELETKERNKKEAKSKPEPPAPRKAKIPPSVSIVSNDTNEERNKTPPPKPPAPRGSSSRAATLTQSWNMAGAWPQSRNLISKNPLKSRIAIQKQRSPSSSTHKTISTVLTANQLKRRQHKQRQHRKPTRESNLTKSRTRPRNRFANSIATKSTDIHKRKQQSSSTAHETNTSLLDQITLLHNKWCLSIFYKR
;
A
#
# COMPACT_ATOMS: atom_id res chain seq x y z
N MET A 1 23.75 24.57 -8.83
CA MET A 1 23.87 23.76 -10.06
C MET A 1 22.57 23.85 -10.85
N SER A 2 22.63 23.59 -12.16
CA SER A 2 21.45 23.44 -13.03
C SER A 2 21.65 22.23 -13.93
N ILE A 3 20.76 21.24 -13.86
CA ILE A 3 20.85 20.02 -14.67
C ILE A 3 20.06 20.28 -15.95
N ARG A 4 20.65 20.03 -17.13
CA ARG A 4 19.92 20.12 -18.40
C ARG A 4 19.33 18.76 -18.73
N VAL A 5 18.02 18.74 -18.99
CA VAL A 5 17.34 17.56 -19.55
C VAL A 5 17.43 17.67 -21.06
N LEU A 6 18.18 16.76 -21.66
CA LEU A 6 18.46 16.70 -23.08
C LEU A 6 17.86 15.41 -23.66
N VAL A 7 17.48 15.40 -24.92
CA VAL A 7 17.07 14.18 -25.65
C VAL A 7 17.65 14.17 -27.06
N SER A 8 18.12 13.01 -27.51
CA SER A 8 18.31 12.73 -28.93
C SER A 8 17.26 11.70 -29.34
N ASP A 9 16.53 11.96 -30.42
CA ASP A 9 15.52 11.02 -30.93
C ASP A 9 16.09 10.04 -31.97
N HIS A 10 17.39 10.14 -32.32
CA HIS A 10 18.09 9.29 -33.29
C HIS A 10 19.48 8.86 -32.76
N PRO A 11 20.01 7.67 -33.12
CA PRO A 11 19.34 6.60 -33.88
C PRO A 11 18.31 5.83 -33.03
N HIS A 12 18.47 5.85 -31.71
CA HIS A 12 17.48 5.40 -30.73
C HIS A 12 17.21 6.54 -29.75
N ARG A 13 15.96 6.68 -29.30
CA ARG A 13 15.57 7.76 -28.40
C ARG A 13 16.28 7.61 -27.05
N THR A 14 17.06 8.63 -26.71
CA THR A 14 18.00 8.64 -25.59
C THR A 14 17.83 9.94 -24.80
N LEU A 15 17.48 9.84 -23.53
CA LEU A 15 17.38 10.98 -22.62
C LEU A 15 18.68 11.13 -21.81
N ALA A 16 19.10 12.35 -21.55
CA ALA A 16 20.36 12.66 -20.89
C ALA A 16 20.18 13.77 -19.85
N LEU A 17 20.60 13.50 -18.61
CA LEU A 17 20.64 14.47 -17.51
C LEU A 17 22.08 14.96 -17.37
N ALA A 18 22.36 16.14 -17.94
CA ALA A 18 23.72 16.69 -18.04
C ALA A 18 23.95 17.80 -17.01
N THR A 19 25.00 17.65 -16.19
CA THR A 19 25.47 18.66 -15.23
C THR A 19 26.56 19.54 -15.86
N GLU A 20 27.35 20.23 -15.03
CA GLU A 20 28.53 20.96 -15.49
C GLU A 20 29.69 20.02 -15.85
N SER A 21 29.85 18.88 -15.16
CA SER A 21 30.97 17.93 -15.30
C SER A 21 30.59 16.52 -15.77
N HIS A 22 29.38 16.03 -15.51
CA HIS A 22 28.95 14.65 -15.77
C HIS A 22 27.61 14.57 -16.51
N VAL A 23 27.30 13.39 -17.04
CA VAL A 23 26.02 13.08 -17.71
C VAL A 23 25.53 11.71 -17.25
N LEU A 24 24.23 11.60 -16.95
CA LEU A 24 23.53 10.32 -16.77
C LEU A 24 22.60 10.10 -17.97
N LEU A 25 22.88 9.06 -18.76
CA LEU A 25 22.13 8.68 -19.96
C LEU A 25 21.09 7.60 -19.63
N PHE A 26 19.96 7.65 -20.33
CA PHE A 26 18.85 6.71 -20.23
C PHE A 26 18.42 6.31 -21.64
N LYS A 27 18.42 5.00 -21.93
CA LYS A 27 18.06 4.42 -23.23
C LYS A 27 17.03 3.31 -23.00
N HIS A 28 15.95 3.27 -23.77
CA HIS A 28 15.04 2.11 -23.70
C HIS A 28 15.69 0.88 -24.35
N ALA A 29 15.63 -0.28 -23.68
CA ALA A 29 16.15 -1.53 -24.22
C ALA A 29 15.03 -2.31 -24.93
N HIS A 30 14.99 -2.26 -26.25
CA HIS A 30 13.99 -3.02 -27.03
C HIS A 30 14.30 -4.53 -26.99
N THR A 31 13.33 -5.36 -26.60
CA THR A 31 13.46 -6.84 -26.64
C THR A 31 13.29 -7.41 -28.06
N GLY A 32 14.07 -6.90 -29.01
CA GLY A 32 14.14 -7.38 -30.39
C GLY A 32 15.32 -8.35 -30.58
N PRO A 33 15.12 -9.53 -31.20
CA PRO A 33 16.21 -10.47 -31.51
C PRO A 33 16.97 -10.00 -32.77
N ASN A 34 17.53 -8.78 -32.71
CA ASN A 34 18.40 -8.17 -33.72
C ASN A 34 19.07 -6.90 -33.15
N LEU A 35 20.10 -7.07 -32.32
CA LEU A 35 21.17 -6.07 -32.23
C LEU A 35 22.09 -6.26 -33.43
N GLY A 36 21.63 -5.77 -34.59
CA GLY A 36 22.27 -5.96 -35.89
C GLY A 36 22.10 -4.74 -36.78
N VAL A 37 23.22 -4.15 -37.22
CA VAL A 37 23.28 -2.85 -37.89
C VAL A 37 22.39 -2.75 -39.13
N SER A 38 21.56 -1.70 -39.15
CA SER A 38 20.95 -1.01 -40.30
C SER A 38 20.87 -1.76 -41.64
N ARG A 39 19.64 -2.15 -42.03
CA ARG A 39 19.28 -2.34 -43.45
C ARG A 39 17.84 -1.91 -43.74
N SER A 40 17.58 -1.61 -45.01
CA SER A 40 16.41 -0.87 -45.48
C SER A 40 15.09 -1.64 -45.38
N LEU A 41 14.00 -0.88 -45.26
CA LEU A 41 12.60 -1.32 -45.32
C LEU A 41 12.29 -2.20 -46.54
N THR A 42 11.59 -3.32 -46.34
CA THR A 42 10.38 -3.71 -47.09
C THR A 42 9.72 -4.99 -46.52
N ALA A 43 8.48 -5.25 -46.93
CA ALA A 43 7.73 -6.51 -46.81
C ALA A 43 7.32 -7.01 -45.39
N SER A 44 6.04 -6.76 -45.11
CA SER A 44 5.16 -7.43 -44.15
C SER A 44 5.43 -8.94 -43.92
N SER A 45 5.51 -9.34 -42.65
CA SER A 45 5.19 -10.70 -42.18
C SER A 45 4.65 -10.65 -40.74
N THR A 46 3.68 -11.51 -40.41
CA THR A 46 2.95 -11.50 -39.13
C THR A 46 3.81 -11.93 -37.94
N VAL A 47 3.81 -11.12 -36.87
CA VAL A 47 4.46 -11.46 -35.58
C VAL A 47 3.53 -12.34 -34.71
N PRO A 48 4.02 -13.42 -34.06
CA PRO A 48 3.25 -14.22 -33.09
C PRO A 48 2.80 -13.42 -31.85
N LYS A 49 1.71 -13.84 -31.20
CA LYS A 49 1.04 -13.08 -30.13
C LYS A 49 1.59 -13.27 -28.70
N ASP A 50 2.56 -14.14 -28.51
CA ASP A 50 2.89 -14.68 -27.17
C ASP A 50 4.00 -13.91 -26.40
N ARG A 51 4.23 -12.64 -26.76
CA ARG A 51 5.16 -11.74 -26.05
C ARG A 51 4.39 -10.87 -25.04
N LYS A 52 4.15 -11.40 -23.84
CA LYS A 52 3.41 -10.72 -22.76
C LYS A 52 4.05 -10.75 -21.37
N ASN A 53 5.28 -11.27 -21.25
CA ASN A 53 5.89 -11.63 -19.97
C ASN A 53 7.34 -11.11 -19.80
N GLU A 54 7.77 -10.09 -20.56
CA GLU A 54 9.08 -9.45 -20.38
C GLU A 54 8.90 -8.06 -19.79
N ALA A 55 9.53 -7.79 -18.65
CA ALA A 55 9.43 -6.49 -17.97
C ALA A 55 10.08 -5.37 -18.80
N PRO A 56 9.56 -4.12 -18.73
CA PRO A 56 10.07 -2.99 -19.50
C PRO A 56 11.45 -2.52 -18.99
N ARG A 57 12.42 -2.40 -19.92
CA ARG A 57 13.85 -2.32 -19.60
C ARG A 57 14.51 -0.99 -19.97
N CYS A 58 15.37 -0.48 -19.10
CA CYS A 58 16.11 0.76 -19.29
C CYS A 58 17.62 0.56 -19.13
N MET A 59 18.43 0.88 -20.13
CA MET A 59 19.89 0.94 -19.99
C MET A 59 20.30 2.32 -19.45
N VAL A 60 21.23 2.35 -18.51
CA VAL A 60 21.69 3.57 -17.81
C VAL A 60 23.22 3.63 -17.80
N GLU A 61 23.77 4.78 -18.17
CA GLU A 61 25.23 5.04 -18.23
C GLU A 61 25.54 6.34 -17.49
N PHE A 62 26.55 6.34 -16.62
CA PHE A 62 27.05 7.54 -15.95
C PHE A 62 28.46 7.83 -16.45
N LEU A 63 28.68 9.01 -17.03
CA LEU A 63 29.89 9.34 -17.77
C LEU A 63 30.37 10.76 -17.44
N GLN A 64 31.67 11.00 -17.55
CA GLN A 64 32.17 12.38 -17.65
C GLN A 64 31.63 13.02 -18.94
N LYS A 65 31.25 14.29 -18.84
CA LYS A 65 30.65 15.06 -19.95
C LYS A 65 31.60 15.31 -21.12
N SER A 66 32.90 15.20 -20.88
CA SER A 66 33.97 15.17 -21.88
C SER A 66 33.90 13.95 -22.80
N ALA A 67 33.43 12.81 -22.30
CA ALA A 67 33.34 11.54 -23.04
C ALA A 67 32.06 11.40 -23.88
N VAL A 68 31.11 12.34 -23.79
CA VAL A 68 29.80 12.25 -24.45
C VAL A 68 29.63 13.37 -25.48
N GLU A 69 29.57 13.02 -26.77
CA GLU A 69 29.21 13.98 -27.81
C GLU A 69 27.71 14.34 -27.75
N LEU A 70 27.38 15.37 -26.98
CA LEU A 70 26.03 15.93 -26.88
C LEU A 70 25.59 16.75 -28.12
N LYS A 71 26.26 16.62 -29.27
CA LYS A 71 25.83 17.26 -30.52
C LYS A 71 24.62 16.51 -31.08
N GLY A 72 23.58 17.23 -31.48
CA GLY A 72 22.30 16.66 -31.95
C GLY A 72 21.24 16.48 -30.86
N TYR A 73 21.61 16.52 -29.58
CA TYR A 73 20.64 16.52 -28.47
C TYR A 73 19.89 17.85 -28.38
N ARG A 74 18.55 17.82 -28.40
CA ARG A 74 17.69 18.98 -28.10
C ARG A 74 17.47 19.12 -26.60
N THR A 75 17.37 20.35 -26.09
CA THR A 75 17.05 20.59 -24.68
C THR A 75 15.53 20.53 -24.48
N LEU A 76 15.06 19.70 -23.55
CA LEU A 76 13.66 19.63 -23.14
C LEU A 76 13.34 20.64 -22.03
N THR A 77 14.16 20.65 -20.97
CA THR A 77 13.95 21.52 -19.80
C THR A 77 15.21 21.62 -18.94
N THR A 78 15.14 22.36 -17.84
CA THR A 78 16.12 22.28 -16.73
C THR A 78 15.51 21.55 -15.54
N ALA A 79 16.33 20.77 -14.84
CA ALA A 79 15.96 19.97 -13.68
C ALA A 79 16.86 20.29 -12.48
N LYS A 80 16.38 19.82 -11.32
CA LYS A 80 17.06 19.86 -10.01
C LYS A 80 17.60 18.49 -9.59
N GLY A 81 17.11 17.43 -10.23
CA GLY A 81 17.49 16.03 -10.09
C GLY A 81 16.38 15.12 -10.64
N THR A 82 16.65 13.82 -10.78
CA THR A 82 15.62 12.81 -11.09
C THR A 82 15.02 12.22 -9.82
N LEU A 83 13.70 12.00 -9.87
CA LEU A 83 12.96 11.28 -8.83
C LEU A 83 12.94 9.77 -9.08
N GLY A 84 13.51 9.30 -10.19
CA GLY A 84 13.51 7.91 -10.62
C GLY A 84 12.68 7.65 -11.89
N LEU A 85 12.43 6.36 -12.14
CA LEU A 85 11.76 5.81 -13.31
C LEU A 85 10.35 5.32 -12.97
N ILE A 86 9.44 5.24 -13.94
CA ILE A 86 8.11 4.62 -13.79
C ILE A 86 7.60 4.05 -15.13
N THR A 87 6.70 3.07 -15.05
CA THR A 87 6.16 2.29 -16.18
C THR A 87 4.69 2.58 -16.45
N LEU A 88 4.27 2.41 -17.71
CA LEU A 88 2.86 2.32 -18.10
C LEU A 88 2.71 1.25 -19.19
N GLY A 89 2.66 -0.02 -18.77
CA GLY A 89 2.96 -1.13 -19.68
C GLY A 89 4.39 -0.99 -20.18
N ASP A 90 4.59 -1.21 -21.48
CA ASP A 90 5.91 -1.20 -22.14
C ASP A 90 6.61 0.18 -22.12
N ASP A 91 5.86 1.28 -21.94
CA ASP A 91 6.42 2.64 -21.98
C ASP A 91 7.12 3.03 -20.65
N VAL A 92 8.43 3.29 -20.71
CA VAL A 92 9.26 3.72 -19.56
C VAL A 92 9.39 5.24 -19.54
N PHE A 93 9.20 5.86 -18.36
CA PHE A 93 9.28 7.30 -18.15
C PHE A 93 10.32 7.67 -17.08
N VAL A 94 11.15 8.69 -17.38
CA VAL A 94 12.02 9.35 -16.39
C VAL A 94 11.28 10.51 -15.75
N CYS A 95 11.20 10.55 -14.42
CA CYS A 95 10.62 11.67 -13.68
C CYS A 95 11.72 12.63 -13.20
N VAL A 96 11.52 13.93 -13.39
CA VAL A 96 12.48 14.97 -13.01
C VAL A 96 11.81 16.11 -12.26
N ALA A 97 12.45 16.59 -11.20
CA ALA A 97 12.02 17.81 -10.50
C ALA A 97 12.47 19.04 -11.30
N THR A 98 11.55 19.70 -12.00
CA THR A 98 11.84 20.90 -12.81
C THR A 98 11.80 22.18 -11.99
N GLY A 99 10.93 22.24 -10.96
CA GLY A 99 10.79 23.37 -10.07
C GLY A 99 10.93 22.99 -8.60
N SER A 100 11.81 23.71 -7.89
CA SER A 100 11.91 23.64 -6.43
C SER A 100 12.17 25.03 -5.82
N ARG A 101 11.91 25.15 -4.51
CA ARG A 101 12.08 26.37 -3.72
C ARG A 101 12.72 26.04 -2.38
N GLU A 102 13.71 26.80 -1.95
CA GLU A 102 14.28 26.67 -0.61
C GLU A 102 13.28 27.12 0.47
N VAL A 103 13.12 26.31 1.52
CA VAL A 103 12.11 26.50 2.58
C VAL A 103 12.66 26.42 4.00
N ALA A 104 13.86 25.85 4.16
CA ALA A 104 14.50 25.72 5.46
C ALA A 104 16.03 25.71 5.35
N THR A 105 16.66 26.19 6.42
CA THR A 105 18.10 26.12 6.68
C THR A 105 18.24 25.56 8.09
N VAL A 106 18.60 24.28 8.21
CA VAL A 106 18.57 23.57 9.50
C VAL A 106 19.72 24.04 10.39
N ARG A 107 20.93 23.98 9.83
CA ARG A 107 22.20 24.52 10.31
C ARG A 107 22.89 25.24 9.12
N PRO A 108 23.94 26.05 9.32
CA PRO A 108 24.75 26.56 8.21
C PRO A 108 25.18 25.43 7.26
N GLY A 109 24.91 25.58 5.95
CA GLY A 109 25.16 24.56 4.93
C GLY A 109 24.05 23.52 4.73
N GLU A 110 23.14 23.31 5.69
CA GLU A 110 22.04 22.34 5.59
C GLU A 110 20.76 22.97 5.04
N THR A 111 20.63 23.06 3.70
CA THR A 111 19.42 23.59 3.04
C THR A 111 18.36 22.51 2.78
N VAL A 112 17.09 22.90 2.71
CA VAL A 112 15.98 22.02 2.29
C VAL A 112 15.14 22.69 1.20
N GLN A 113 14.89 21.92 0.16
CA GLN A 113 14.16 22.32 -1.04
C GLN A 113 12.78 21.65 -1.06
N GLN A 114 11.74 22.42 -1.34
CA GLN A 114 10.37 21.97 -1.57
C GLN A 114 10.12 21.80 -3.06
N ILE A 115 9.58 20.66 -3.49
CA ILE A 115 9.21 20.42 -4.89
C ILE A 115 7.93 21.20 -5.23
N VAL A 116 7.96 21.97 -6.32
CA VAL A 116 6.81 22.76 -6.81
C VAL A 116 6.42 22.44 -8.25
N ALA A 117 7.29 21.77 -9.03
CA ALA A 117 6.96 21.23 -10.34
C ALA A 117 7.81 19.99 -10.65
N VAL A 118 7.20 19.00 -11.29
CA VAL A 118 7.87 17.83 -11.88
C VAL A 118 7.42 17.64 -13.33
N GLU A 119 8.27 17.01 -14.14
CA GLU A 119 7.91 16.53 -15.48
C GLU A 119 8.27 15.05 -15.64
N PHE A 120 7.59 14.39 -16.58
CA PHE A 120 7.80 13.00 -16.96
C PHE A 120 8.15 12.95 -18.45
N TYR A 121 9.21 12.22 -18.79
CA TYR A 121 9.65 12.08 -20.18
C TYR A 121 9.78 10.61 -20.55
N CYS A 122 9.00 10.16 -21.53
CA CYS A 122 9.03 8.78 -22.01
C CYS A 122 10.32 8.50 -22.79
N LEU A 123 11.03 7.42 -22.49
CA LEU A 123 12.21 7.00 -23.24
C LEU A 123 11.84 6.43 -24.62
N ASN A 124 10.67 5.81 -24.72
CA ASN A 124 10.26 5.04 -25.88
C ASN A 124 9.61 5.92 -26.97
N ARG A 125 8.89 6.97 -26.58
CA ARG A 125 7.96 7.72 -27.45
C ARG A 125 8.04 9.24 -27.24
N SER A 126 8.02 9.97 -28.35
CA SER A 126 8.02 11.45 -28.38
C SER A 126 6.66 12.08 -28.07
N ASP A 127 5.57 11.34 -28.24
CA ASP A 127 4.18 11.82 -28.15
C ASP A 127 3.88 12.56 -26.83
N TYR A 128 4.54 12.11 -25.75
CA TYR A 128 4.39 12.64 -24.40
C TYR A 128 5.17 13.95 -24.15
N ASP A 129 6.18 14.29 -24.95
CA ASP A 129 7.00 15.51 -24.77
C ASP A 129 6.19 16.80 -24.86
N HIS A 130 5.09 16.78 -25.62
CA HIS A 130 4.28 17.96 -25.95
C HIS A 130 2.95 18.02 -25.21
N ALA A 131 2.56 16.97 -24.48
CA ALA A 131 1.29 16.86 -23.75
C ALA A 131 1.21 17.74 -22.46
N GLY A 132 2.11 18.70 -22.29
CA GLY A 132 2.22 19.60 -21.14
C GLY A 132 1.88 21.09 -21.41
N GLY A 133 1.27 21.41 -22.56
CA GLY A 133 1.13 22.75 -23.13
C GLY A 133 0.36 23.85 -22.36
N TYR A 134 0.12 23.72 -21.06
CA TYR A 134 -0.60 24.69 -20.21
C TYR A 134 0.27 25.39 -19.15
N GLY A 135 1.60 25.18 -19.14
CA GLY A 135 2.49 25.65 -18.07
C GLY A 135 3.04 27.09 -18.19
N ALA A 136 3.04 27.71 -19.37
CA ALA A 136 3.92 28.86 -19.67
C ALA A 136 3.17 30.15 -20.10
N GLY A 137 2.29 30.71 -19.25
CA GLY A 137 1.50 31.87 -19.69
C GLY A 137 0.64 32.67 -18.70
N TYR A 138 0.80 32.56 -17.37
CA TYR A 138 0.03 33.39 -16.43
C TYR A 138 0.88 34.11 -15.37
N ARG A 139 1.02 35.42 -15.58
CA ARG A 139 1.33 36.41 -14.53
C ARG A 139 0.06 37.21 -14.24
N ASP A 140 -0.09 37.59 -12.97
CA ASP A 140 -1.06 38.55 -12.41
C ASP A 140 -2.55 38.11 -12.32
N GLY A 141 -3.31 38.78 -11.44
CA GLY A 141 -4.77 38.75 -11.38
C GLY A 141 -5.44 37.70 -10.48
N TYR A 142 -5.81 38.08 -9.26
CA TYR A 142 -6.58 37.28 -8.30
C TYR A 142 -7.83 36.56 -8.86
N ARG A 143 -7.76 35.24 -9.08
CA ARG A 143 -8.94 34.35 -9.14
C ARG A 143 -8.54 32.90 -8.84
N GLU A 144 -9.23 32.22 -7.93
CA GLU A 144 -9.07 30.77 -7.73
C GLU A 144 -9.62 30.01 -8.97
N PRO A 145 -8.82 29.21 -9.70
CA PRO A 145 -9.32 28.36 -10.77
C PRO A 145 -10.13 27.19 -10.19
N ASN A 146 -11.28 26.87 -10.81
CA ASN A 146 -12.10 25.72 -10.39
C ASN A 146 -11.48 24.40 -10.92
N PRO A 147 -10.95 23.49 -10.08
CA PRO A 147 -10.04 22.43 -10.56
C PRO A 147 -10.67 21.20 -11.25
N TYR A 148 -11.96 21.23 -11.61
CA TYR A 148 -12.75 20.02 -11.87
C TYR A 148 -13.66 20.11 -13.11
N SER A 149 -13.14 19.63 -14.24
CA SER A 149 -13.92 19.24 -15.42
C SER A 149 -13.30 17.99 -16.06
N ASN A 150 -13.28 16.89 -15.31
CA ASN A 150 -12.98 15.54 -15.81
C ASN A 150 -13.72 14.51 -14.95
N THR A 151 -15.00 14.29 -15.25
CA THR A 151 -15.80 13.19 -14.71
C THR A 151 -15.91 12.11 -15.77
N LEU A 152 -15.22 11.00 -15.56
CA LEU A 152 -15.42 9.79 -16.38
C LEU A 152 -16.80 9.20 -16.08
N PHE A 153 -17.75 9.52 -16.96
CA PHE A 153 -18.97 8.75 -17.17
C PHE A 153 -18.98 8.33 -18.63
N GLU A 154 -19.13 7.04 -18.87
CA GLU A 154 -19.44 6.52 -20.20
C GLU A 154 -20.90 6.87 -20.50
N ASP A 155 -21.13 7.64 -21.57
CA ASP A 155 -22.44 7.81 -22.19
C ASP A 155 -22.25 7.67 -23.71
N GLU A 156 -23.07 6.84 -24.34
CA GLU A 156 -22.82 6.37 -25.70
C GLU A 156 -23.36 7.33 -26.76
N HIS A 157 -22.69 7.37 -27.92
CA HIS A 157 -23.07 8.10 -29.14
C HIS A 157 -22.98 9.65 -29.13
N SER A 158 -21.85 10.17 -29.62
CA SER A 158 -21.90 11.13 -30.75
C SER A 158 -20.55 11.20 -31.48
N TYR A 159 -20.58 11.13 -32.80
CA TYR A 159 -19.42 11.39 -33.67
C TYR A 159 -19.45 12.86 -34.12
N GLU A 160 -18.48 13.66 -33.71
CA GLU A 160 -17.94 14.73 -34.56
C GLU A 160 -16.51 15.10 -34.13
N SER A 161 -15.68 15.53 -35.08
CA SER A 161 -14.23 15.56 -34.92
C SER A 161 -13.72 16.82 -34.20
N SER A 162 -13.12 16.62 -33.03
CA SER A 162 -12.17 17.55 -32.40
C SER A 162 -10.96 16.75 -31.93
N GLU A 163 -9.74 17.21 -32.26
CA GLU A 163 -8.52 16.55 -31.80
C GLU A 163 -8.29 16.83 -30.31
N THR A 164 -8.85 15.96 -29.47
CA THR A 164 -8.56 15.95 -28.03
C THR A 164 -7.10 15.53 -27.82
N ILE A 165 -6.23 16.53 -27.61
CA ILE A 165 -4.85 16.33 -27.14
C ILE A 165 -4.90 15.41 -25.92
N ALA A 166 -4.32 14.22 -26.04
CA ALA A 166 -4.39 13.20 -25.01
C ALA A 166 -3.75 13.70 -23.70
N GLU A 167 -4.51 13.67 -22.60
CA GLU A 167 -3.98 14.06 -21.30
C GLU A 167 -2.86 13.08 -20.89
N HIS A 168 -1.68 13.61 -20.61
CA HIS A 168 -0.50 12.81 -20.29
C HIS A 168 -0.79 11.86 -19.11
N PRO A 169 -0.48 10.55 -19.20
CA PRO A 169 -1.01 9.52 -18.30
C PRO A 169 -0.71 9.79 -16.81
N PHE A 170 0.48 10.32 -16.52
CA PHE A 170 0.90 10.68 -15.16
C PHE A 170 0.41 12.07 -14.67
N MET A 171 -0.58 12.73 -15.29
CA MET A 171 -1.04 14.06 -14.85
C MET A 171 -1.53 14.09 -13.39
N ALA A 172 -2.24 13.05 -12.94
CA ALA A 172 -2.62 12.92 -11.54
C ALA A 172 -1.40 12.83 -10.60
N LEU A 173 -0.37 12.07 -11.00
CA LEU A 173 0.87 11.90 -10.24
C LEU A 173 1.70 13.19 -10.23
N LYS A 174 1.83 13.87 -11.37
CA LYS A 174 2.42 15.21 -11.51
C LYS A 174 1.74 16.23 -10.60
N LYS A 175 0.40 16.22 -10.53
CA LYS A 175 -0.41 17.06 -9.63
C LYS A 175 -0.17 16.76 -8.14
N ILE A 176 0.09 15.50 -7.78
CA ILE A 176 0.48 15.13 -6.41
C ILE A 176 1.92 15.54 -6.08
N LEU A 177 2.89 15.21 -6.91
CA LEU A 177 4.31 15.54 -6.67
C LEU A 177 4.54 17.07 -6.64
N SER A 178 3.87 17.81 -7.52
CA SER A 178 3.90 19.28 -7.58
C SER A 178 3.05 19.96 -6.50
N SER A 179 2.44 19.22 -5.57
CA SER A 179 1.50 19.79 -4.57
C SER A 179 2.19 20.59 -3.45
N GLY A 180 3.51 20.73 -3.47
CA GLY A 180 4.29 21.32 -2.37
C GLY A 180 4.33 20.47 -1.09
N SER A 181 3.94 19.17 -1.14
CA SER A 181 4.01 18.27 0.03
C SER A 181 5.29 17.43 0.11
N PHE A 182 6.19 17.58 -0.86
CA PHE A 182 7.41 16.78 -1.04
C PHE A 182 8.66 17.66 -0.92
N TYR A 183 9.69 17.13 -0.25
CA TYR A 183 10.91 17.86 0.13
C TYR A 183 12.16 17.00 0.00
N TYR A 184 13.29 17.62 -0.32
CA TYR A 184 14.60 16.98 -0.48
C TYR A 184 15.73 17.95 -0.08
N SER A 185 16.96 17.45 0.07
CA SER A 185 18.17 18.25 0.32
C SER A 185 19.29 17.78 -0.61
N TYR A 186 20.25 18.68 -0.88
CA TYR A 186 21.53 18.34 -1.52
C TYR A 186 22.64 18.07 -0.50
N ASN A 187 22.40 18.32 0.79
CA ASN A 187 23.45 18.55 1.79
C ASN A 187 23.39 17.64 3.02
N PHE A 188 22.28 16.91 3.22
CA PHE A 188 22.12 15.95 4.31
C PHE A 188 20.93 15.01 4.06
N ASP A 189 20.93 13.83 4.68
CA ASP A 189 19.76 12.95 4.63
C ASP A 189 18.57 13.52 5.44
N LEU A 190 17.44 13.72 4.77
CA LEU A 190 16.19 14.16 5.37
C LEU A 190 15.36 13.04 6.00
N THR A 191 15.66 11.76 5.72
CA THR A 191 14.95 10.61 6.31
C THR A 191 15.35 10.35 7.77
N ARG A 192 16.60 10.64 8.14
CA ARG A 192 17.14 10.54 9.51
C ARG A 192 16.89 11.76 10.41
N ARG A 193 16.90 11.53 11.73
CA ARG A 193 16.87 12.58 12.77
C ARG A 193 18.22 13.31 12.81
N LEU A 194 18.28 14.48 13.45
CA LEU A 194 19.57 15.14 13.72
C LEU A 194 20.49 14.27 14.61
N GLN A 195 19.90 13.52 15.54
CA GLN A 195 20.63 12.58 16.43
C GLN A 195 21.30 11.44 15.65
N ASP A 196 20.66 10.90 14.60
CA ASP A 196 21.19 9.77 13.81
C ASP A 196 22.23 10.20 12.76
N ARG A 197 22.51 11.50 12.68
CA ARG A 197 23.46 12.14 11.74
C ARG A 197 24.65 12.77 12.48
N ALA A 198 24.80 12.53 13.78
CA ALA A 198 25.85 13.11 14.60
C ALA A 198 27.23 12.47 14.33
N ASP A 199 27.24 11.16 14.06
CA ASP A 199 28.45 10.35 13.86
C ASP A 199 28.69 9.96 12.39
N ALA A 200 27.95 10.59 11.46
CA ALA A 200 28.03 10.35 10.01
C ALA A 200 28.72 11.51 9.30
N ASP A 201 29.43 11.22 8.20
CA ASP A 201 29.95 12.24 7.29
C ASP A 201 28.83 13.15 6.75
N THR A 202 29.19 14.37 6.37
CA THR A 202 28.23 15.36 5.84
C THR A 202 27.75 15.06 4.42
N ALA A 203 28.29 14.02 3.77
CA ALA A 203 27.77 13.50 2.50
C ALA A 203 26.46 12.74 2.69
N VAL A 204 25.56 12.80 1.70
CA VAL A 204 24.32 12.01 1.72
C VAL A 204 24.64 10.58 1.31
N ASP A 205 24.97 9.69 2.27
CA ASP A 205 25.02 8.27 1.92
C ASP A 205 23.61 7.73 1.66
N ILE A 206 23.34 7.54 0.38
CA ILE A 206 22.08 7.01 -0.15
C ILE A 206 21.84 5.54 0.27
N ALA A 207 22.86 4.78 0.71
CA ALA A 207 22.66 3.45 1.29
C ALA A 207 22.14 3.48 2.74
N SER A 208 22.17 4.64 3.40
CA SER A 208 21.79 4.81 4.81
C SER A 208 20.34 5.26 5.06
N LEU A 209 19.58 5.50 3.99
CA LEU A 209 18.23 6.09 3.98
C LEU A 209 17.16 5.16 4.60
N ASP A 210 16.19 5.73 5.32
CA ASP A 210 15.00 4.98 5.75
C ASP A 210 13.98 4.89 4.61
N GLU A 211 13.93 3.74 3.94
CA GLU A 211 12.93 3.37 2.93
C GLU A 211 11.48 3.66 3.40
N GLY A 212 11.21 3.54 4.71
CA GLY A 212 9.92 3.84 5.30
C GLY A 212 9.50 5.30 5.27
N LEU A 213 10.42 6.20 4.92
CA LEU A 213 10.24 7.65 4.83
C LEU A 213 10.64 8.20 3.45
N LEU A 214 11.34 7.40 2.65
CA LEU A 214 11.61 7.65 1.23
C LEU A 214 10.32 7.46 0.42
N TRP A 215 9.79 8.56 -0.15
CA TRP A 215 8.49 8.56 -0.84
C TRP A 215 8.55 8.28 -2.34
N ASN A 216 9.74 8.26 -2.91
CA ASN A 216 10.00 7.87 -4.29
C ASN A 216 10.84 6.58 -4.39
N SER A 217 10.88 5.75 -3.33
CA SER A 217 11.68 4.51 -3.27
C SER A 217 11.44 3.64 -4.50
N TYR A 218 10.19 3.26 -4.77
CA TYR A 218 9.79 2.48 -5.95
C TYR A 218 10.32 3.03 -7.29
N MET A 219 10.40 4.35 -7.44
CA MET A 219 10.88 4.97 -8.68
C MET A 219 12.41 5.02 -8.74
N ILE A 220 13.07 5.27 -7.61
CA ILE A 220 14.51 5.54 -7.56
C ILE A 220 15.35 4.28 -7.29
N ASN A 221 14.77 3.22 -6.72
CA ASN A 221 15.42 1.94 -6.40
C ASN A 221 16.24 1.34 -7.55
N PRO A 222 15.81 1.36 -8.83
CA PRO A 222 16.63 0.89 -9.95
C PRO A 222 17.95 1.70 -10.06
N LEU A 223 17.88 3.02 -9.88
CA LEU A 223 19.03 3.92 -9.93
C LEU A 223 19.91 3.84 -8.67
N LEU A 224 19.32 3.54 -7.50
CA LEU A 224 20.10 3.27 -6.29
C LEU A 224 20.87 1.95 -6.41
N SER A 225 20.25 0.95 -7.03
CA SER A 225 20.88 -0.31 -7.37
C SER A 225 22.00 -0.14 -8.40
N PHE A 226 21.89 0.81 -9.33
CA PHE A 226 22.99 1.20 -10.22
C PHE A 226 24.13 1.89 -9.45
N ARG A 227 23.82 2.89 -8.61
CA ARG A 227 24.82 3.59 -7.76
C ARG A 227 25.66 2.62 -6.92
N SER A 228 25.06 1.58 -6.34
CA SER A 228 25.78 0.62 -5.50
C SER A 228 26.71 -0.33 -6.27
N ARG A 229 26.65 -0.34 -7.61
CA ARG A 229 27.54 -1.11 -8.50
C ARG A 229 28.72 -0.32 -9.05
N LEU A 230 28.68 1.02 -8.98
CA LEU A 230 29.80 1.91 -9.36
C LEU A 230 31.01 1.77 -8.41
N THR A 231 32.21 2.08 -8.91
CA THR A 231 33.41 2.23 -8.06
C THR A 231 33.23 3.35 -7.02
N ASP A 232 34.04 3.38 -5.97
CA ASP A 232 33.90 4.39 -4.91
C ASP A 232 34.12 5.83 -5.42
N GLU A 233 34.98 6.02 -6.44
CA GLU A 233 35.21 7.31 -7.09
C GLU A 233 34.02 7.74 -7.95
N GLU A 234 33.53 6.87 -8.84
CA GLU A 234 32.34 7.15 -9.66
C GLU A 234 31.09 7.37 -8.81
N ARG A 235 30.93 6.59 -7.73
CA ARG A 235 29.82 6.73 -6.77
C ARG A 235 29.89 8.09 -6.08
N GLY A 236 31.09 8.49 -5.63
CA GLY A 236 31.37 9.82 -5.11
C GLY A 236 31.04 10.92 -6.13
N ALA A 237 31.45 10.77 -7.39
CA ALA A 237 31.15 11.73 -8.46
C ALA A 237 29.65 11.83 -8.75
N LEU A 238 28.91 10.71 -8.75
CA LEU A 238 27.47 10.67 -8.92
C LEU A 238 26.74 11.35 -7.76
N ASP A 239 27.17 11.14 -6.51
CA ASP A 239 26.56 11.78 -5.34
C ASP A 239 26.81 13.31 -5.36
N HIS A 240 28.05 13.74 -5.60
CA HIS A 240 28.39 15.16 -5.71
C HIS A 240 27.70 15.87 -6.89
N SER A 241 27.32 15.13 -7.94
CA SER A 241 26.57 15.68 -9.08
C SER A 241 25.13 16.09 -8.75
N SER A 242 24.57 15.60 -7.62
CA SER A 242 23.15 15.77 -7.24
C SER A 242 22.14 15.29 -8.29
N LEU A 243 22.52 14.36 -9.16
CA LEU A 243 21.63 13.82 -10.21
C LEU A 243 20.46 13.02 -9.64
N LEU A 244 20.70 12.20 -8.63
CA LEU A 244 19.68 11.41 -7.92
C LEU A 244 19.05 12.24 -6.81
N THR A 245 17.73 12.15 -6.61
CA THR A 245 17.01 12.94 -5.57
C THR A 245 16.10 12.06 -4.72
N SER A 246 16.52 11.84 -3.48
CA SER A 246 15.73 11.16 -2.44
C SER A 246 14.76 12.14 -1.77
N VAL A 247 13.48 11.76 -1.68
CA VAL A 247 12.39 12.68 -1.29
C VAL A 247 11.63 12.18 -0.07
N ILE A 248 11.42 13.06 0.92
CA ILE A 248 10.43 12.87 1.99
C ILE A 248 9.11 13.58 1.66
N ARG A 249 8.00 13.13 2.27
CA ARG A 249 6.71 13.83 2.22
C ARG A 249 6.28 14.28 3.60
N GLY A 250 5.64 15.44 3.70
CA GLY A 250 5.07 15.94 4.95
C GLY A 250 5.09 17.46 5.04
N TYR A 251 5.97 18.01 5.89
CA TYR A 251 6.20 19.45 6.04
C TYR A 251 7.65 19.73 6.42
N VAL A 252 8.24 20.79 5.86
CA VAL A 252 9.49 21.39 6.35
C VAL A 252 9.38 22.91 6.27
N GLY A 253 9.87 23.61 7.30
CA GLY A 253 10.04 25.06 7.29
C GLY A 253 10.94 25.59 8.41
N THR A 254 11.70 26.64 8.11
CA THR A 254 12.48 27.42 9.10
C THR A 254 11.91 28.82 9.26
N LEU A 255 11.91 29.34 10.50
CA LEU A 255 11.78 30.76 10.79
C LEU A 255 13.04 31.26 11.52
N THR A 256 13.69 32.26 10.94
CA THR A 256 14.76 33.03 11.57
C THR A 256 14.28 33.67 12.87
N VAL A 257 15.06 33.60 13.94
CA VAL A 257 14.82 34.22 15.24
C VAL A 257 15.79 35.41 15.38
N PRO A 258 15.30 36.67 15.35
CA PRO A 258 16.14 37.85 15.50
C PRO A 258 16.89 37.86 16.83
N GLN A 259 18.09 38.45 16.88
CA GLN A 259 18.94 38.54 18.08
C GLN A 259 18.19 39.12 19.30
N SER A 260 17.30 40.11 19.08
CA SER A 260 16.46 40.71 20.13
C SER A 260 15.40 39.79 20.73
N ALA A 261 15.11 38.65 20.09
CA ALA A 261 14.17 37.62 20.52
C ALA A 261 14.82 36.22 20.58
N ASN A 262 16.15 36.14 20.50
CA ASN A 262 16.89 34.89 20.67
C ASN A 262 16.90 34.52 22.15
N PRO A 263 16.41 33.32 22.56
CA PRO A 263 16.40 32.92 23.96
C PRO A 263 17.80 32.63 24.52
N ILE A 264 18.84 32.52 23.69
CA ILE A 264 20.24 32.41 24.11
C ILE A 264 20.98 33.70 23.75
N ARG A 265 21.56 34.39 24.74
CA ARG A 265 22.34 35.61 24.49
C ARG A 265 23.74 35.28 23.99
N SER A 266 24.11 35.77 22.81
CA SER A 266 25.49 35.77 22.32
C SER A 266 26.09 37.17 22.42
N VAL A 267 27.27 37.28 23.02
CA VAL A 267 28.11 38.50 22.98
C VAL A 267 29.11 38.43 21.81
N LYS A 268 29.36 37.23 21.26
CA LYS A 268 30.36 36.97 20.20
C LYS A 268 29.80 37.05 18.76
N SER A 269 28.48 37.14 18.59
CA SER A 269 27.84 37.01 17.26
C SER A 269 26.57 37.85 17.14
N ASN A 270 26.48 38.61 16.03
CA ASN A 270 25.30 39.37 15.62
C ASN A 270 24.41 38.62 14.61
N TYR A 271 24.75 37.37 14.27
CA TYR A 271 23.91 36.56 13.40
C TYR A 271 22.60 36.14 14.13
N PRO A 272 21.50 35.94 13.40
CA PRO A 272 20.25 35.44 13.98
C PRO A 272 20.30 33.92 14.20
N ALA A 273 19.46 33.43 15.10
CA ALA A 273 19.23 32.00 15.28
C ALA A 273 18.17 31.46 14.29
N THR A 274 18.04 30.14 14.17
CA THR A 274 17.01 29.47 13.36
C THR A 274 16.16 28.55 14.22
N LEU A 275 14.84 28.60 14.03
CA LEU A 275 13.90 27.61 14.55
C LEU A 275 13.28 26.89 13.36
N THR A 276 13.40 25.56 13.34
CA THR A 276 13.04 24.71 12.20
C THR A 276 12.12 23.58 12.67
N LEU A 277 11.14 23.23 11.84
CA LEU A 277 10.21 22.13 12.10
C LEU A 277 10.17 21.22 10.88
N ILE A 278 10.48 19.94 11.08
CA ILE A 278 10.46 18.89 10.06
C ILE A 278 9.40 17.85 10.47
N SER A 279 8.50 17.50 9.56
CA SER A 279 7.58 16.36 9.72
C SER A 279 7.70 15.41 8.54
N ARG A 280 8.11 14.18 8.84
CA ARG A 280 8.27 13.06 7.90
C ARG A 280 7.06 12.13 8.02
N LEU A 281 6.24 12.05 6.99
CA LEU A 281 5.14 11.08 6.86
C LEU A 281 5.70 9.76 6.33
N SER A 282 5.29 8.61 6.87
CA SER A 282 5.74 7.30 6.38
C SER A 282 5.00 6.84 5.12
N SER A 283 5.76 6.23 4.20
CA SER A 283 5.27 5.53 3.00
C SER A 283 4.64 4.17 3.36
N ARG A 284 5.18 3.48 4.38
CA ARG A 284 4.88 2.06 4.69
C ARG A 284 3.39 1.74 4.69
N ARG A 285 2.59 2.43 5.51
CA ARG A 285 1.10 2.36 5.50
C ARG A 285 0.44 3.67 5.06
N ALA A 286 0.96 4.26 3.98
CA ALA A 286 0.37 5.45 3.36
C ALA A 286 -1.04 5.20 2.79
N GLY A 287 -1.92 6.19 2.94
CA GLY A 287 -3.22 6.24 2.30
C GLY A 287 -4.12 7.33 2.86
N THR A 288 -5.31 7.50 2.27
CA THR A 288 -6.23 8.60 2.59
C THR A 288 -7.16 8.31 3.78
N ARG A 289 -7.94 9.33 4.20
CA ARG A 289 -8.71 9.35 5.46
C ARG A 289 -9.71 8.20 5.65
N PHE A 290 -10.19 7.56 4.60
CA PHE A 290 -11.09 6.40 4.69
C PHE A 290 -10.51 5.11 4.11
N ASN A 291 -9.46 5.18 3.28
CA ASN A 291 -8.84 4.01 2.67
C ASN A 291 -7.75 3.36 3.56
N ALA A 292 -7.00 4.14 4.34
CA ALA A 292 -5.96 3.62 5.23
C ALA A 292 -6.21 3.96 6.70
N ARG A 293 -6.48 2.94 7.50
CA ARG A 293 -6.71 3.00 8.96
C ARG A 293 -5.98 1.86 9.68
N GLY A 294 -5.76 2.04 10.98
CA GLY A 294 -5.21 0.99 11.84
C GLY A 294 -3.76 0.61 11.54
N VAL A 295 -3.39 -0.59 12.01
CA VAL A 295 -2.10 -1.26 11.76
C VAL A 295 -2.19 -2.21 10.55
N ASP A 296 -1.05 -2.58 9.97
CA ASP A 296 -0.89 -3.77 9.11
C ASP A 296 -0.22 -4.94 9.85
N ASP A 297 -0.13 -6.09 9.18
CA ASP A 297 0.49 -7.31 9.70
C ASP A 297 1.94 -7.11 10.17
N ASP A 298 2.69 -6.25 9.48
CA ASP A 298 4.09 -5.93 9.77
C ASP A 298 4.27 -4.82 10.82
N GLY A 299 3.18 -4.39 11.48
CA GLY A 299 3.27 -3.47 12.60
C GLY A 299 3.52 -2.03 12.17
N ASN A 300 3.14 -1.63 10.95
CA ASN A 300 3.15 -0.23 10.53
C ASN A 300 1.74 0.36 10.70
N VAL A 301 1.61 1.61 11.16
CA VAL A 301 0.31 2.28 11.33
C VAL A 301 0.05 3.32 10.26
N ALA A 302 -1.22 3.40 9.83
CA ALA A 302 -1.63 4.40 8.86
C ALA A 302 -1.34 5.83 9.38
N ASN A 303 -0.89 6.71 8.48
CA ASN A 303 -0.60 8.12 8.79
C ASN A 303 0.44 8.31 9.92
N PHE A 304 1.42 7.39 10.03
CA PHE A 304 2.57 7.58 10.90
C PHE A 304 3.38 8.81 10.47
N VAL A 305 3.59 9.74 11.40
CA VAL A 305 4.41 10.94 11.21
C VAL A 305 5.40 11.05 12.36
N GLU A 306 6.67 11.16 12.01
CA GLU A 306 7.71 11.66 12.92
C GLU A 306 7.82 13.19 12.74
N THR A 307 7.83 13.94 13.83
CA THR A 307 8.01 15.40 13.83
C THR A 307 9.20 15.77 14.71
N GLU A 308 10.15 16.51 14.14
CA GLU A 308 11.39 16.98 14.76
C GLU A 308 11.41 18.52 14.82
N THR A 309 11.49 19.09 16.02
CA THR A 309 11.70 20.52 16.27
C THR A 309 13.18 20.78 16.51
N ILE A 310 13.81 21.60 15.68
CA ILE A 310 15.24 21.92 15.75
C ILE A 310 15.41 23.41 16.06
N PHE A 311 16.33 23.76 16.95
CA PHE A 311 16.75 25.14 17.21
C PHE A 311 18.27 25.24 17.16
N TRP A 312 18.79 26.03 16.22
CA TRP A 312 20.22 26.33 16.09
C TRP A 312 20.51 27.79 16.41
N SER A 313 21.58 28.03 17.17
CA SER A 313 22.02 29.36 17.61
C SER A 313 23.48 29.61 17.19
N PRO A 314 23.84 30.81 16.69
CA PRO A 314 25.21 31.26 16.40
C PRO A 314 26.17 31.33 17.60
N THR A 315 25.82 30.68 18.71
CA THR A 315 26.69 30.28 19.82
C THR A 315 27.30 28.89 19.62
N GLY A 316 27.01 28.25 18.48
CA GLY A 316 27.39 26.87 18.17
C GLY A 316 26.46 25.82 18.78
N ILE A 317 25.28 26.21 19.28
CA ILE A 317 24.37 25.30 20.00
C ILE A 317 23.27 24.84 19.05
N CYS A 318 23.05 23.52 18.98
CA CYS A 318 21.93 22.94 18.25
C CYS A 318 21.14 21.96 19.12
N PHE A 319 19.89 22.33 19.42
CA PHE A 319 18.88 21.51 20.08
C PHE A 319 18.05 20.78 19.02
N SER A 320 17.69 19.53 19.26
CA SER A 320 16.60 18.85 18.55
C SER A 320 15.71 18.05 19.51
N TYR A 321 14.42 18.01 19.21
CA TYR A 321 13.45 17.18 19.91
C TYR A 321 12.46 16.52 18.94
N VAL A 322 12.39 15.19 19.00
CA VAL A 322 11.55 14.35 18.14
C VAL A 322 10.32 13.88 18.91
N GLN A 323 9.20 13.71 18.19
CA GLN A 323 7.96 13.11 18.69
C GLN A 323 7.20 12.43 17.54
N VAL A 324 6.31 11.49 17.84
CA VAL A 324 5.60 10.71 16.81
C VAL A 324 4.08 10.76 16.97
N ARG A 325 3.36 10.53 15.87
CA ARG A 325 1.92 10.24 15.89
C ARG A 325 1.56 9.22 14.81
N GLY A 326 0.38 8.63 14.89
CA GLY A 326 -0.14 7.75 13.85
C GLY A 326 -1.56 7.27 14.16
N SER A 327 -2.07 6.34 13.35
CA SER A 327 -3.29 5.63 13.70
C SER A 327 -3.12 4.78 14.97
N ILE A 328 -4.24 4.44 15.59
CA ILE A 328 -4.31 3.52 16.72
C ILE A 328 -3.91 2.12 16.20
N PRO A 329 -2.96 1.41 16.84
CA PRO A 329 -2.33 0.20 16.29
C PRO A 329 -3.20 -1.05 16.43
N ILE A 330 -4.39 -1.01 15.82
CA ILE A 330 -5.41 -2.06 15.84
C ILE A 330 -5.87 -2.27 14.40
N PHE A 331 -6.32 -3.46 14.03
CA PHE A 331 -7.02 -3.65 12.76
C PHE A 331 -8.46 -3.10 12.85
N TRP A 332 -8.68 -1.92 12.26
CA TRP A 332 -9.98 -1.28 12.17
C TRP A 332 -10.14 -0.51 10.86
N GLU A 333 -11.39 -0.41 10.40
CA GLU A 333 -11.83 0.28 9.19
C GLU A 333 -12.91 1.30 9.55
N SER A 334 -13.16 2.28 8.68
CA SER A 334 -14.25 3.23 8.85
C SER A 334 -14.85 3.66 7.53
N SER A 335 -16.17 3.60 7.42
CA SER A 335 -16.92 4.05 6.24
C SER A 335 -17.37 5.51 6.40
N SER A 336 -17.13 6.33 5.39
CA SER A 336 -17.76 7.65 5.29
C SER A 336 -19.27 7.51 5.04
N THR A 337 -20.08 8.25 5.79
CA THR A 337 -21.50 8.46 5.48
C THR A 337 -21.68 9.85 4.88
N LEU A 338 -22.73 10.06 4.09
CA LEU A 338 -23.11 11.39 3.59
C LEU A 338 -23.66 12.30 4.71
N ILE A 339 -24.03 11.72 5.87
CA ILE A 339 -24.51 12.43 7.06
C ILE A 339 -23.30 12.88 7.90
N PRO A 340 -23.06 14.19 8.10
CA PRO A 340 -21.94 14.66 8.91
C PRO A 340 -21.96 14.11 10.35
N GLY A 341 -20.82 13.62 10.82
CA GLY A 341 -20.63 13.11 12.18
C GLY A 341 -20.95 11.62 12.38
N GLN A 342 -21.66 10.96 11.46
CA GLN A 342 -21.99 9.53 11.57
C GLN A 342 -20.90 8.61 10.96
N GLN A 343 -19.66 8.73 11.44
CA GLN A 343 -18.61 7.77 11.07
C GLN A 343 -18.86 6.43 11.76
N LYS A 344 -19.13 5.38 10.97
CA LYS A 344 -19.11 4.01 11.49
C LYS A 344 -17.66 3.54 11.57
N ILE A 345 -17.29 3.02 12.73
CA ILE A 345 -16.01 2.34 12.97
C ILE A 345 -16.31 0.84 13.04
N GLN A 346 -15.40 0.02 12.55
CA GLN A 346 -15.49 -1.43 12.66
C GLN A 346 -14.10 -2.01 12.92
N ILE A 347 -13.95 -2.71 14.04
CA ILE A 347 -12.77 -3.55 14.31
C ILE A 347 -12.89 -4.81 13.45
N THR A 348 -11.79 -5.22 12.80
CA THR A 348 -11.82 -6.28 11.77
C THR A 348 -11.11 -7.58 12.14
N ARG A 349 -10.40 -7.63 13.28
CA ARG A 349 -9.73 -8.85 13.79
C ARG A 349 -9.91 -9.06 15.30
N SER A 350 -9.82 -10.31 15.77
CA SER A 350 -9.98 -10.65 17.21
C SER A 350 -8.84 -10.12 18.10
N PRO A 351 -9.00 -10.12 19.44
CA PRO A 351 -7.93 -9.73 20.36
C PRO A 351 -6.67 -10.59 20.29
N GLU A 352 -6.76 -11.79 19.73
CA GLU A 352 -5.63 -12.68 19.49
C GLU A 352 -4.98 -12.32 18.14
N ALA A 353 -5.77 -12.22 17.07
CA ALA A 353 -5.30 -11.94 15.70
C ALA A 353 -4.73 -10.53 15.48
N THR A 354 -4.88 -9.61 16.44
CA THR A 354 -4.26 -8.27 16.43
C THR A 354 -3.00 -8.19 17.29
N GLN A 355 -2.81 -9.08 18.28
CA GLN A 355 -1.77 -8.92 19.31
C GLN A 355 -0.35 -8.88 18.72
N LEU A 356 -0.04 -9.82 17.82
CA LEU A 356 1.28 -9.92 17.16
C LEU A 356 1.70 -8.61 16.47
N SER A 357 0.80 -7.98 15.72
CA SER A 357 1.08 -6.71 15.02
C SER A 357 1.09 -5.49 15.94
N PHE A 358 0.33 -5.52 17.04
CA PHE A 358 0.40 -4.50 18.10
C PHE A 358 1.77 -4.53 18.80
N ASP A 359 2.25 -5.72 19.17
CA ASP A 359 3.52 -5.90 19.88
C ASP A 359 4.70 -5.55 18.95
N ARG A 360 4.74 -6.11 17.74
CA ARG A 360 5.70 -5.75 16.67
C ARG A 360 5.76 -4.23 16.42
N HIS A 361 4.63 -3.55 16.47
CA HIS A 361 4.58 -2.10 16.29
C HIS A 361 5.24 -1.33 17.45
N PHE A 362 5.03 -1.76 18.70
CA PHE A 362 5.72 -1.15 19.85
C PHE A 362 7.19 -1.55 19.94
N ASP A 363 7.55 -2.76 19.50
CA ASP A 363 8.94 -3.21 19.40
C ASP A 363 9.73 -2.32 18.43
N ASN A 364 9.17 -2.04 17.25
CA ASN A 364 9.75 -1.11 16.27
C ASN A 364 9.91 0.32 16.83
N LEU A 365 8.96 0.79 17.66
CA LEU A 365 9.07 2.10 18.30
C LEU A 365 10.16 2.11 19.40
N ILE A 366 10.20 1.09 20.25
CA ILE A 366 11.18 1.00 21.35
C ILE A 366 12.60 0.87 20.78
N HIS A 367 12.79 0.04 19.76
CA HIS A 367 14.09 -0.13 19.10
C HIS A 367 14.63 1.17 18.46
N ARG A 368 13.75 1.99 17.88
CA ARG A 368 14.14 3.24 17.21
C ARG A 368 14.23 4.46 18.15
N TYR A 369 13.40 4.52 19.19
CA TYR A 369 13.18 5.74 19.98
C TYR A 369 13.36 5.59 21.50
N GLY A 370 13.65 4.39 22.01
CA GLY A 370 13.76 4.14 23.45
C GLY A 370 12.40 4.08 24.15
N ILE A 371 12.25 4.77 25.29
CA ILE A 371 11.04 4.68 26.13
C ILE A 371 9.86 5.38 25.42
N VAL A 372 8.68 4.74 25.35
CA VAL A 372 7.51 5.27 24.63
C VAL A 372 6.42 5.72 25.61
N HIS A 373 6.15 7.03 25.70
CA HIS A 373 4.96 7.54 26.40
C HIS A 373 3.82 7.78 25.41
N VAL A 374 2.70 7.07 25.55
CA VAL A 374 1.52 7.22 24.70
C VAL A 374 0.50 8.20 25.30
N VAL A 375 0.25 9.30 24.59
CA VAL A 375 -0.81 10.26 24.89
C VAL A 375 -2.03 9.93 24.04
N ASN A 376 -3.14 9.54 24.67
CA ASN A 376 -4.36 9.14 23.96
C ASN A 376 -5.43 10.24 24.00
N LEU A 377 -5.82 10.76 22.83
CA LEU A 377 -6.78 11.87 22.67
C LEU A 377 -8.19 11.42 22.26
N LEU A 378 -8.50 10.13 22.41
CA LEU A 378 -9.82 9.56 22.15
C LEU A 378 -10.84 10.03 23.20
N SER A 379 -12.13 10.12 22.83
CA SER A 379 -13.18 10.55 23.74
C SER A 379 -13.93 9.39 24.38
N GLU A 380 -14.13 9.48 25.70
CA GLU A 380 -14.83 8.51 26.54
C GLU A 380 -16.36 8.52 26.33
N THR A 381 -16.88 9.50 25.60
CA THR A 381 -18.33 9.69 25.38
C THR A 381 -18.84 9.20 24.02
N LYS A 382 -17.94 8.83 23.10
CA LYS A 382 -18.30 8.43 21.72
C LYS A 382 -18.10 6.93 21.54
N PRO A 383 -19.14 6.12 21.25
CA PRO A 383 -19.05 4.66 21.25
C PRO A 383 -17.86 4.08 20.47
N GLY A 384 -17.56 4.56 19.27
CA GLY A 384 -16.44 4.06 18.47
C GLY A 384 -15.05 4.63 18.84
N GLU A 385 -14.96 5.74 19.60
CA GLU A 385 -13.69 6.17 20.21
C GLU A 385 -13.44 5.40 21.53
N VAL A 386 -14.52 5.03 22.25
CA VAL A 386 -14.49 4.14 23.42
C VAL A 386 -14.07 2.72 23.04
N GLU A 387 -14.74 2.09 22.07
CA GLU A 387 -14.45 0.72 21.62
C GLU A 387 -12.97 0.55 21.23
N LEU A 388 -12.40 1.53 20.50
CA LEU A 388 -10.98 1.55 20.16
C LEU A 388 -10.06 1.74 21.38
N THR A 389 -10.49 2.49 22.40
CA THR A 389 -9.72 2.71 23.64
C THR A 389 -9.71 1.47 24.54
N GLU A 390 -10.87 0.83 24.75
CA GLU A 390 -10.99 -0.44 25.47
C GLU A 390 -10.14 -1.53 24.79
N ARG A 391 -10.27 -1.64 23.46
CA ARG A 391 -9.54 -2.60 22.64
C ARG A 391 -8.02 -2.36 22.68
N TYR A 392 -7.59 -1.11 22.75
CA TYR A 392 -6.19 -0.72 22.92
C TYR A 392 -5.65 -1.08 24.31
N ASN A 393 -6.42 -0.80 25.36
CA ASN A 393 -6.03 -1.08 26.75
C ASN A 393 -5.94 -2.60 27.01
N LEU A 394 -6.79 -3.41 26.37
CA LEU A 394 -6.68 -4.87 26.36
C LEU A 394 -5.35 -5.37 25.78
N HIS A 395 -4.89 -4.79 24.67
CA HIS A 395 -3.60 -5.14 24.07
C HIS A 395 -2.41 -4.68 24.91
N MET A 396 -2.46 -3.46 25.46
CA MET A 396 -1.40 -2.94 26.32
C MET A 396 -1.22 -3.80 27.58
N THR A 397 -2.32 -4.24 28.20
CA THR A 397 -2.31 -5.14 29.39
C THR A 397 -1.74 -6.54 29.09
N ARG A 398 -1.79 -6.98 27.82
CA ARG A 398 -1.22 -8.24 27.33
C ARG A 398 0.26 -8.13 26.95
N ASN A 399 0.73 -6.95 26.53
CA ASN A 399 2.11 -6.73 26.10
C ASN A 399 3.11 -6.92 27.26
N ALA A 400 4.11 -7.78 27.06
CA ALA A 400 5.09 -8.13 28.09
C ALA A 400 6.01 -6.95 28.50
N LYS A 401 6.25 -5.98 27.61
CA LYS A 401 7.12 -4.81 27.88
C LYS A 401 6.47 -3.77 28.79
N MET A 402 5.19 -3.92 29.10
CA MET A 402 4.50 -3.22 30.20
C MET A 402 4.74 -3.88 31.58
N LYS A 403 5.49 -5.00 31.65
CA LYS A 403 5.70 -5.81 32.85
C LYS A 403 7.17 -6.23 33.04
N LEU A 404 8.11 -5.49 32.46
CA LEU A 404 9.54 -5.78 32.58
C LEU A 404 10.05 -5.39 33.98
N GLU A 405 9.94 -6.34 34.90
CA GLU A 405 10.78 -6.37 36.09
C GLU A 405 12.21 -6.69 35.63
N ILE A 406 13.12 -5.72 35.79
CA ILE A 406 14.53 -5.88 35.46
C ILE A 406 15.20 -6.57 36.64
N GLU A 407 15.53 -7.85 36.46
CA GLU A 407 16.47 -8.56 37.33
C GLU A 407 17.79 -7.76 37.43
N ASP A 408 18.42 -7.75 38.60
CA ASP A 408 19.58 -6.89 38.97
C ASP A 408 19.33 -5.37 39.15
N LYS A 409 18.12 -4.95 39.55
CA LYS A 409 17.92 -3.64 40.22
C LYS A 409 17.20 -3.76 41.58
N PRO A 410 17.56 -2.90 42.57
CA PRO A 410 16.98 -2.96 43.91
C PRO A 410 15.48 -2.62 43.92
N GLU A 411 14.78 -3.15 44.93
CA GLU A 411 13.32 -3.07 45.07
C GLU A 411 12.78 -1.64 44.93
N GLY A 412 11.95 -1.42 43.91
CA GLY A 412 11.25 -0.15 43.65
C GLY A 412 11.43 0.41 42.23
N ALA A 413 12.49 0.04 41.51
CA ALA A 413 12.84 0.62 40.21
C ALA A 413 12.10 -0.04 39.01
N ARG A 414 10.77 0.08 38.93
CA ARG A 414 10.03 -0.29 37.70
C ARG A 414 10.47 0.58 36.52
N SER A 415 10.87 -0.07 35.43
CA SER A 415 11.35 0.60 34.21
C SER A 415 10.41 0.32 33.05
N ASP A 416 9.16 0.77 33.19
CA ASP A 416 8.09 0.58 32.20
C ASP A 416 8.51 1.25 30.87
N LEU A 417 8.90 0.42 29.88
CA LEU A 417 9.32 0.90 28.55
C LEU A 417 8.17 1.53 27.76
N ILE A 418 6.93 1.29 28.17
CA ILE A 418 5.72 1.91 27.62
C ILE A 418 4.91 2.55 28.74
N ARG A 419 4.76 3.87 28.69
CA ARG A 419 3.92 4.67 29.61
C ARG A 419 2.66 5.15 28.89
N LYS A 420 1.62 5.56 29.63
CA LYS A 420 0.37 6.08 29.03
C LYS A 420 -0.30 7.19 29.85
N THR A 421 -0.82 8.20 29.15
CA THR A 421 -1.83 9.15 29.65
C THR A 421 -3.09 9.07 28.78
N GLU A 422 -4.25 8.85 29.41
CA GLU A 422 -5.58 9.11 28.81
C GLU A 422 -5.88 10.62 28.94
N PHE A 423 -6.42 11.24 27.88
CA PHE A 423 -6.73 12.67 27.89
C PHE A 423 -7.92 12.95 26.93
N ASP A 424 -9.16 12.91 27.43
CA ASP A 424 -10.34 13.25 26.61
C ASP A 424 -10.32 14.74 26.22
N PHE A 425 -9.70 14.98 25.06
CA PHE A 425 -9.58 16.27 24.43
C PHE A 425 -10.94 16.90 24.12
N HIS A 426 -11.98 16.11 23.87
CA HIS A 426 -13.33 16.61 23.58
C HIS A 426 -14.01 17.14 24.84
N GLU A 427 -13.95 16.39 25.96
CA GLU A 427 -14.42 16.87 27.26
C GLU A 427 -13.62 18.10 27.72
N ILE A 428 -12.29 18.06 27.68
CA ILE A 428 -11.46 19.17 28.16
C ILE A 428 -11.72 20.45 27.35
N SER A 429 -11.87 20.33 26.02
CA SER A 429 -12.27 21.46 25.15
C SER A 429 -13.68 21.98 25.44
N ARG A 430 -14.60 21.11 25.85
CA ARG A 430 -15.98 21.45 26.22
C ARG A 430 -16.05 22.17 27.57
N VAL A 431 -15.31 21.68 28.57
CA VAL A 431 -15.29 22.21 29.94
C VAL A 431 -14.53 23.54 30.01
N ALA A 432 -13.40 23.67 29.32
CA ALA A 432 -12.64 24.91 29.26
C ALA A 432 -13.25 25.99 28.33
N GLY A 433 -14.39 25.72 27.68
CA GLY A 433 -15.03 26.62 26.72
C GLY A 433 -14.22 26.86 25.44
N GLY A 434 -13.17 26.08 25.19
CA GLY A 434 -12.26 26.27 24.07
C GLY A 434 -10.99 25.41 24.16
N TYR A 435 -10.19 25.49 23.11
CA TYR A 435 -8.99 24.66 22.90
C TYR A 435 -7.83 25.00 23.88
N ASP A 436 -7.90 26.12 24.61
CA ASP A 436 -6.92 26.47 25.66
C ASP A 436 -6.85 25.43 26.79
N GLY A 437 -7.93 24.68 27.03
CA GLY A 437 -7.95 23.57 27.98
C GLY A 437 -6.88 22.50 27.71
N ALA A 438 -6.42 22.35 26.45
CA ALA A 438 -5.36 21.41 26.10
C ALA A 438 -4.04 21.63 26.87
N LYS A 439 -3.79 22.85 27.38
CA LYS A 439 -2.62 23.17 28.21
C LYS A 439 -2.57 22.39 29.53
N GLN A 440 -3.71 21.86 30.00
CA GLN A 440 -3.80 20.99 31.18
C GLN A 440 -3.01 19.68 31.02
N ILE A 441 -2.58 19.32 29.80
CA ILE A 441 -1.76 18.12 29.57
C ILE A 441 -0.34 18.25 30.12
N LYS A 442 0.23 19.46 30.20
CA LYS A 442 1.64 19.67 30.63
C LYS A 442 2.01 18.93 31.93
N PRO A 443 1.33 19.14 33.08
CA PRO A 443 1.67 18.45 34.32
C PRO A 443 1.46 16.93 34.28
N LEU A 444 0.68 16.39 33.33
CA LEU A 444 0.50 14.95 33.16
C LEU A 444 1.67 14.29 32.42
N ILE A 445 2.49 15.07 31.71
CA ILE A 445 3.62 14.59 30.91
C ILE A 445 4.99 15.05 31.39
N SER A 446 5.07 16.05 32.29
CA SER A 446 6.32 16.65 32.82
C SER A 446 7.39 15.62 33.18
N GLU A 447 7.09 14.68 34.08
CA GLU A 447 8.03 13.62 34.51
C GLU A 447 8.63 12.82 33.35
N SER A 448 7.84 12.55 32.30
CA SER A 448 8.33 11.85 31.11
C SER A 448 9.09 12.79 30.15
N ALA A 449 8.72 14.06 30.06
CA ALA A 449 9.46 15.05 29.27
C ALA A 449 10.85 15.33 29.86
N GLU A 450 10.94 15.42 31.18
CA GLU A 450 12.19 15.49 31.95
C GLU A 450 13.02 14.21 31.76
N SER A 451 12.39 13.03 31.92
CA SER A 451 13.06 11.72 31.78
C SER A 451 13.55 11.39 30.37
N PHE A 452 12.97 11.98 29.31
CA PHE A 452 13.33 11.69 27.91
C PHE A 452 14.47 12.58 27.39
N LEU A 453 14.77 13.68 28.09
CA LEU A 453 15.70 14.72 27.66
C LEU A 453 15.41 15.21 26.23
N TYR A 454 16.42 15.73 25.55
CA TYR A 454 16.40 16.22 24.18
C TYR A 454 17.80 16.01 23.59
N PHE A 455 17.89 15.96 22.26
CA PHE A 455 19.20 15.94 21.60
C PHE A 455 19.85 17.32 21.70
N LEU A 456 21.10 17.38 22.12
CA LEU A 456 21.88 18.61 22.19
C LEU A 456 23.29 18.38 21.65
N THR A 457 23.70 19.23 20.72
CA THR A 457 25.10 19.40 20.32
C THR A 457 25.57 20.81 20.61
N GLN A 458 26.87 20.94 20.88
CA GLN A 458 27.56 22.21 21.00
C GLN A 458 28.87 22.16 20.20
N GLU A 459 29.09 23.15 19.35
CA GLU A 459 30.34 23.33 18.61
C GLU A 459 31.47 23.71 19.58
N ILE A 460 32.58 22.98 19.50
CA ILE A 460 33.81 23.23 20.25
C ILE A 460 34.89 23.69 19.26
N GLU A 461 35.69 24.67 19.67
CA GLU A 461 36.81 25.23 18.93
C GLU A 461 38.08 24.42 19.24
N ASP A 462 38.53 23.58 18.30
CA ASP A 462 39.82 22.92 18.36
C ASP A 462 40.89 23.77 17.65
N GLU A 463 42.09 23.85 18.21
CA GLU A 463 43.26 24.46 17.59
C GLU A 463 44.18 23.37 17.00
N VAL A 464 44.20 23.25 15.67
CA VAL A 464 45.09 22.30 14.98
C VAL A 464 46.46 22.95 14.74
N ASN A 465 47.50 22.38 15.37
CA ASN A 465 48.89 22.73 15.08
C ASN A 465 49.33 22.09 13.75
N ASP A 466 49.47 22.91 12.71
CA ASP A 466 50.00 22.47 11.42
C ASP A 466 51.52 22.24 11.51
N ALA A 467 51.90 21.00 11.81
CA ALA A 467 53.29 20.62 12.09
C ALA A 467 54.26 20.82 10.91
N ALA A 468 53.75 21.03 9.70
CA ALA A 468 54.57 21.29 8.51
C ALA A 468 55.11 22.73 8.44
N ASN A 469 54.41 23.71 9.00
CA ASN A 469 54.74 25.14 8.86
C ASN A 469 55.06 25.82 10.20
N LYS A 470 56.36 25.98 10.49
CA LYS A 470 56.86 26.81 11.60
C LYS A 470 56.74 28.32 11.31
N GLY A 471 55.53 28.77 10.97
CA GLY A 471 55.26 30.17 10.62
C GLY A 471 53.81 30.40 10.16
N GLN A 472 52.94 30.72 11.12
CA GLN A 472 51.60 31.30 10.93
C GLN A 472 50.64 30.59 9.94
N ILE A 473 49.72 29.78 10.49
CA ILE A 473 48.26 30.00 10.42
C ILE A 473 47.61 29.14 11.52
N HIS A 474 46.82 29.75 12.40
CA HIS A 474 46.02 29.01 13.39
C HIS A 474 44.67 28.69 12.77
N LYS A 475 44.54 27.52 12.12
CA LYS A 475 43.25 27.09 11.54
C LYS A 475 42.35 26.55 12.66
N LYS A 476 41.57 27.45 13.25
CA LYS A 476 40.49 27.10 14.19
C LYS A 476 39.47 26.22 13.48
N ILE A 477 39.22 25.02 14.01
CA ILE A 477 38.21 24.10 13.50
C ILE A 477 37.08 24.03 14.52
N TYR A 478 35.86 24.28 14.07
CA TYR A 478 34.66 24.11 14.88
C TYR A 478 34.05 22.75 14.59
N ARG A 479 34.03 21.84 15.58
CA ARG A 479 33.33 20.55 15.47
C ARG A 479 32.13 20.49 16.40
N PRO A 480 30.97 19.96 15.97
CA PRO A 480 29.87 19.67 16.88
C PRO A 480 30.28 18.52 17.82
N VAL A 481 30.05 18.70 19.12
CA VAL A 481 30.19 17.64 20.12
C VAL A 481 28.83 17.37 20.75
N MET A 482 28.50 16.09 20.89
CA MET A 482 27.24 15.63 21.49
C MET A 482 27.27 15.86 23.01
N VAL A 483 26.24 16.51 23.54
CA VAL A 483 26.11 16.88 24.96
C VAL A 483 24.99 16.08 25.64
N MET A 484 23.87 15.86 24.95
CA MET A 484 22.75 15.02 25.39
C MET A 484 22.13 14.27 24.21
N GLN A 485 21.61 13.09 24.49
CA GLN A 485 20.76 12.31 23.58
C GLN A 485 19.32 12.30 24.11
N GLN A 486 18.35 12.28 23.21
CA GLN A 486 16.96 11.96 23.53
C GLN A 486 16.81 10.43 23.70
N THR A 487 16.24 10.01 24.83
CA THR A 487 16.16 8.59 25.27
C THR A 487 14.73 8.02 25.26
N GLY A 488 13.74 8.85 24.94
CA GLY A 488 12.34 8.44 24.85
C GLY A 488 11.49 9.40 24.02
N ILE A 489 10.25 9.00 23.75
CA ILE A 489 9.38 9.59 22.73
C ILE A 489 7.94 9.71 23.21
N PHE A 490 7.30 10.86 22.93
CA PHE A 490 5.85 10.95 23.01
C PHE A 490 5.22 10.45 21.70
N ARG A 491 4.23 9.57 21.84
CA ARG A 491 3.34 9.11 20.77
C ARG A 491 1.94 9.67 20.99
N THR A 492 1.43 10.50 20.08
CA THR A 492 0.04 10.98 20.15
C THR A 492 -0.92 10.07 19.36
N ASN A 493 -1.86 9.42 20.05
CA ASN A 493 -2.98 8.68 19.47
C ASN A 493 -4.24 9.56 19.36
N CYS A 494 -5.01 9.40 18.27
CA CYS A 494 -6.29 10.08 18.06
C CYS A 494 -7.09 9.36 16.96
N LEU A 495 -8.43 9.45 16.98
CA LEU A 495 -9.26 8.93 15.89
C LEU A 495 -8.96 9.62 14.54
N ASP A 496 -8.83 10.94 14.53
CA ASP A 496 -8.35 11.69 13.36
C ASP A 496 -7.03 12.37 13.73
N CYS A 497 -5.95 11.86 13.13
CA CYS A 497 -4.55 12.08 13.48
C CYS A 497 -3.99 13.47 13.11
N LEU A 498 -4.81 14.53 13.22
CA LEU A 498 -4.41 15.86 12.76
C LEU A 498 -4.84 17.04 13.66
N ASP A 499 -6.11 17.48 13.59
CA ASP A 499 -6.50 18.78 14.18
C ASP A 499 -6.35 18.77 15.73
N ARG A 500 -6.64 17.62 16.40
CA ARG A 500 -6.37 17.40 17.84
C ARG A 500 -4.88 17.19 18.13
N THR A 501 -4.22 16.31 17.36
CA THR A 501 -2.84 15.89 17.64
C THR A 501 -1.83 17.01 17.45
N ASN A 502 -2.00 17.84 16.41
CA ASN A 502 -1.05 18.91 16.09
C ASN A 502 -1.00 19.99 17.17
N LEU A 503 -2.11 20.25 17.89
CA LEU A 503 -2.10 21.15 19.05
C LEU A 503 -1.33 20.52 20.22
N VAL A 504 -1.60 19.25 20.54
CA VAL A 504 -0.93 18.55 21.65
C VAL A 504 0.57 18.35 21.38
N GLN A 505 0.96 17.99 20.16
CA GLN A 505 2.37 17.91 19.76
C GLN A 505 3.07 19.28 19.79
N GLY A 506 2.36 20.36 19.47
CA GLY A 506 2.86 21.72 19.69
C GLY A 506 3.14 22.02 21.16
N ILE A 507 2.24 21.62 22.07
CA ILE A 507 2.42 21.78 23.53
C ILE A 507 3.58 20.92 24.04
N ILE A 508 3.73 19.68 23.57
CA ILE A 508 4.88 18.80 23.89
C ILE A 508 6.19 19.45 23.43
N SER A 509 6.24 19.95 22.19
CA SER A 509 7.43 20.65 21.66
C SER A 509 7.74 21.95 22.40
N GLN A 510 6.72 22.65 22.89
CA GLN A 510 6.91 23.81 23.76
C GLN A 510 7.55 23.39 25.09
N THR A 511 7.04 22.35 25.74
CA THR A 511 7.58 21.83 27.02
C THR A 511 9.04 21.38 26.89
N ALA A 512 9.41 20.68 25.81
CA ALA A 512 10.81 20.28 25.58
C ALA A 512 11.74 21.49 25.38
N LEU A 513 11.28 22.54 24.70
CA LEU A 513 12.04 23.80 24.56
C LEU A 513 12.10 24.61 25.86
N GLU A 514 11.06 24.57 26.70
CA GLU A 514 11.08 25.19 28.03
C GLU A 514 12.11 24.51 28.93
N LEU A 515 12.10 23.17 29.03
CA LEU A 515 13.11 22.39 29.77
C LEU A 515 14.54 22.68 29.27
N PHE A 516 14.73 22.82 27.96
CA PHE A 516 16.03 23.22 27.39
C PHE A 516 16.53 24.59 27.87
N LEU A 517 15.64 25.58 27.96
CA LEU A 517 16.01 26.90 28.48
C LEU A 517 16.16 26.91 30.00
N GLU A 518 15.42 26.04 30.71
CA GLU A 518 15.52 25.87 32.17
C GLU A 518 16.86 25.24 32.57
N HIS A 519 17.27 24.15 31.93
CA HIS A 519 18.56 23.47 32.14
C HIS A 519 19.77 24.40 31.90
N ARG A 520 19.56 25.52 31.20
CA ARG A 520 20.57 26.57 30.93
C ARG A 520 20.42 27.83 31.78
N GLY A 521 19.35 27.98 32.55
CA GLY A 521 19.06 29.17 33.36
C GLY A 521 18.59 30.41 32.57
N GLU A 522 18.26 30.27 31.29
CA GLU A 522 17.97 31.40 30.38
C GLU A 522 16.56 31.99 30.57
N ILE A 523 15.64 31.23 31.19
CA ILE A 523 14.20 31.59 31.33
C ILE A 523 13.98 32.95 32.00
N ALA A 524 14.83 33.37 32.92
CA ALA A 524 14.60 34.56 33.76
C ALA A 524 14.80 35.92 33.05
N HIS A 525 15.36 35.97 31.82
CA HIS A 525 16.04 37.18 31.33
C HIS A 525 15.64 37.72 29.93
N SER A 526 14.42 37.49 29.42
CA SER A 526 13.92 38.23 28.25
C SER A 526 12.43 38.59 28.23
N SER A 527 12.15 39.88 28.02
CA SER A 527 10.80 40.42 27.76
C SER A 527 10.27 40.10 26.35
N ASN A 528 11.14 39.63 25.45
CA ASN A 528 10.84 39.40 24.03
C ASN A 528 10.58 37.92 23.68
N LEU A 529 10.58 37.01 24.66
CA LEU A 529 10.34 35.57 24.45
C LEU A 529 8.98 35.28 23.77
N SER A 530 8.02 36.20 23.89
CA SER A 530 6.75 36.21 23.15
C SER A 530 6.93 36.10 21.62
N VAL A 531 7.98 36.71 21.06
CA VAL A 531 8.27 36.67 19.62
C VAL A 531 8.86 35.30 19.21
N PHE A 532 9.64 34.66 20.08
CA PHE A 532 10.12 33.29 19.88
C PHE A 532 8.94 32.30 19.84
N TRP A 533 8.07 32.36 20.85
CA TRP A 533 6.88 31.49 20.91
C TRP A 533 5.87 31.76 19.78
N MET A 534 5.78 32.99 19.27
CA MET A 534 4.97 33.31 18.09
C MET A 534 5.50 32.63 16.81
N ARG A 535 6.84 32.53 16.65
CA ARG A 535 7.47 31.80 15.52
C ARG A 535 7.27 30.30 15.65
N HIS A 536 7.44 29.73 16.85
CA HIS A 536 7.12 28.33 17.15
C HIS A 536 5.66 27.99 16.83
N SER A 537 4.71 28.78 17.34
CA SER A 537 3.27 28.62 17.09
C SER A 537 2.90 28.75 15.60
N SER A 538 3.62 29.59 14.85
CA SER A 538 3.43 29.74 13.40
C SER A 538 3.87 28.49 12.63
N LEU A 539 5.07 27.97 12.92
CA LEU A 539 5.57 26.71 12.33
C LEU A 539 4.61 25.55 12.60
N TRP A 540 4.13 25.41 13.85
CA TRP A 540 3.16 24.36 14.19
C TRP A 540 1.81 24.52 13.49
N ALA A 541 1.36 25.74 13.20
CA ALA A 541 0.15 25.97 12.42
C ALA A 541 0.34 25.63 10.93
N ASP A 542 1.47 26.02 10.33
CA ASP A 542 1.80 25.68 8.93
C ASP A 542 2.01 24.17 8.74
N ASN A 543 2.66 23.50 9.69
CA ASN A 543 2.77 22.04 9.78
C ASN A 543 1.39 21.36 9.80
N GLY A 544 0.48 21.87 10.64
CA GLY A 544 -0.90 21.40 10.69
C GLY A 544 -1.61 21.57 9.34
N ASP A 545 -1.61 22.78 8.77
CA ASP A 545 -2.25 23.09 7.48
C ASP A 545 -1.66 22.28 6.31
N ALA A 546 -0.35 21.97 6.32
CA ALA A 546 0.32 21.16 5.29
C ALA A 546 -0.07 19.68 5.38
N LEU A 547 0.10 19.06 6.57
CA LEU A 547 -0.22 17.65 6.79
C LEU A 547 -1.73 17.38 6.61
N SER A 548 -2.58 18.39 6.82
CA SER A 548 -4.02 18.31 6.52
C SER A 548 -4.32 18.10 5.03
N LYS A 549 -3.64 18.84 4.15
CA LYS A 549 -3.85 18.77 2.69
C LYS A 549 -3.46 17.42 2.11
N ILE A 550 -2.49 16.74 2.74
CA ILE A 550 -2.11 15.36 2.40
C ILE A 550 -3.23 14.39 2.82
N TYR A 551 -3.60 14.41 4.10
CA TYR A 551 -4.50 13.41 4.69
C TYR A 551 -5.98 13.56 4.32
N ALA A 552 -6.49 14.80 4.31
CA ALA A 552 -7.92 15.12 4.18
C ALA A 552 -8.23 16.12 3.04
N GLY A 553 -7.26 16.37 2.15
CA GLY A 553 -7.37 17.23 0.97
C GLY A 553 -7.49 18.74 1.23
N THR A 554 -7.95 19.16 2.40
CA THR A 554 -8.12 20.56 2.80
C THR A 554 -7.11 20.96 3.87
N GLY A 555 -6.95 22.27 4.11
CA GLY A 555 -6.16 22.76 5.25
C GLY A 555 -6.75 22.35 6.61
N ALA A 556 -5.96 22.51 7.67
CA ALA A 556 -6.33 22.14 9.04
C ALA A 556 -7.51 22.98 9.52
N LEU A 557 -8.41 22.37 10.29
CA LEU A 557 -9.41 23.14 11.01
C LEU A 557 -8.71 23.80 12.21
N LYS A 558 -9.16 25.00 12.60
CA LYS A 558 -8.59 25.76 13.74
C LYS A 558 -7.15 26.24 13.58
N SER A 559 -6.57 26.28 12.37
CA SER A 559 -5.20 26.80 12.20
C SER A 559 -5.02 28.27 12.63
N SER A 560 -6.10 29.08 12.66
CA SER A 560 -6.08 30.41 13.28
C SER A 560 -5.83 30.38 14.80
N PHE A 561 -6.36 29.36 15.49
CA PHE A 561 -6.16 29.15 16.92
C PHE A 561 -4.73 28.70 17.21
N THR A 562 -4.16 27.78 16.41
CA THR A 562 -2.76 27.37 16.56
C THR A 562 -1.77 28.53 16.42
N ARG A 563 -2.02 29.50 15.52
CA ARG A 563 -1.15 30.69 15.37
C ARG A 563 -1.26 31.71 16.50
N HIS A 564 -2.45 31.93 17.07
CA HIS A 564 -2.74 33.12 17.91
C HIS A 564 -3.36 32.81 19.28
N GLY A 565 -3.61 31.54 19.61
CA GLY A 565 -4.35 31.13 20.81
C GLY A 565 -5.81 31.59 20.86
N LYS A 566 -6.39 32.08 19.75
CA LYS A 566 -7.76 32.60 19.69
C LYS A 566 -8.46 32.26 18.37
N MET A 567 -9.77 32.04 18.42
CA MET A 567 -10.62 31.94 17.24
C MET A 567 -11.01 33.32 16.75
N SER A 568 -10.76 33.63 15.47
CA SER A 568 -11.26 34.85 14.82
C SER A 568 -12.51 34.55 13.98
N LEU A 569 -13.35 35.56 13.76
CA LEU A 569 -14.59 35.42 12.97
C LEU A 569 -14.32 34.95 11.54
N GLY A 570 -13.28 35.51 10.89
CA GLY A 570 -12.82 35.05 9.57
C GLY A 570 -12.26 33.63 9.59
N GLY A 571 -11.58 33.22 10.68
CA GLY A 571 -11.14 31.84 10.89
C GLY A 571 -12.30 30.85 10.98
N LEU A 572 -13.42 31.24 11.59
CA LEU A 572 -14.63 30.42 11.66
C LEU A 572 -15.26 30.19 10.27
N MET A 573 -15.32 31.23 9.43
CA MET A 573 -15.80 31.11 8.05
C MET A 573 -14.85 30.26 7.18
N ALA A 574 -13.53 30.41 7.36
CA ALA A 574 -12.54 29.58 6.68
C ALA A 574 -12.65 28.10 7.09
N ASP A 575 -12.84 27.80 8.38
CA ASP A 575 -13.10 26.46 8.89
C ASP A 575 -14.38 25.85 8.29
N ALA A 576 -15.44 26.65 8.11
CA ALA A 576 -16.68 26.18 7.48
C ALA A 576 -16.47 25.81 6.00
N ARG A 577 -15.77 26.66 5.21
CA ARG A 577 -15.40 26.36 3.81
C ARG A 577 -14.50 25.13 3.73
N LYS A 578 -13.47 25.04 4.60
CA LYS A 578 -12.58 23.88 4.73
C LYS A 578 -13.38 22.60 5.04
N SER A 579 -14.39 22.67 5.91
CA SER A 579 -15.22 21.52 6.30
C SER A 579 -16.13 21.03 5.18
N ALA A 580 -16.81 21.93 4.46
CA ALA A 580 -17.64 21.58 3.31
C ALA A 580 -16.79 20.95 2.18
N THR A 581 -15.65 21.55 1.85
CA THR A 581 -14.71 21.00 0.86
C THR A 581 -14.16 19.64 1.31
N ARG A 582 -13.87 19.46 2.61
CA ARG A 582 -13.41 18.18 3.18
C ARG A 582 -14.49 17.09 3.04
N LEU A 583 -15.78 17.41 3.14
CA LEU A 583 -16.86 16.45 2.88
C LEU A 583 -16.90 16.02 1.40
N TYR A 584 -16.73 16.95 0.45
CA TYR A 584 -16.68 16.63 -0.98
C TYR A 584 -15.49 15.72 -1.33
N VAL A 585 -14.27 16.12 -0.97
CA VAL A 585 -13.03 15.35 -1.29
C VAL A 585 -13.14 13.91 -0.75
N ASN A 586 -13.56 13.74 0.50
CA ASN A 586 -13.68 12.45 1.17
C ASN A 586 -14.71 11.48 0.53
N HIS A 587 -15.63 11.97 -0.30
CA HIS A 587 -16.66 11.16 -0.97
C HIS A 587 -16.40 10.97 -2.46
N PHE A 588 -15.81 11.96 -3.15
CA PHE A 588 -15.69 11.95 -4.61
C PHE A 588 -14.24 11.86 -5.15
N GLU A 589 -13.25 12.37 -4.42
CA GLU A 589 -11.84 12.40 -4.88
C GLU A 589 -10.95 11.36 -4.18
N ASP A 590 -11.33 10.89 -2.99
CA ASP A 590 -10.42 10.14 -2.11
C ASP A 590 -9.94 8.82 -2.72
N LYS A 591 -10.77 8.13 -3.53
CA LYS A 591 -10.35 6.94 -4.30
C LYS A 591 -9.31 7.27 -5.37
N GLY A 592 -9.47 8.36 -6.13
CA GLY A 592 -8.50 8.79 -7.14
C GLY A 592 -7.16 9.20 -6.50
N ARG A 593 -7.22 9.91 -5.36
CA ARG A 593 -6.05 10.27 -4.54
C ARG A 593 -5.33 9.03 -4.00
N GLN A 594 -6.07 8.01 -3.56
CA GLN A 594 -5.52 6.73 -3.11
C GLN A 594 -4.83 6.00 -4.26
N ASN A 595 -5.52 5.76 -5.38
CA ASN A 595 -4.94 5.08 -6.55
C ASN A 595 -3.66 5.76 -7.06
N THR A 596 -3.62 7.10 -7.08
CA THR A 596 -2.42 7.86 -7.47
C THR A 596 -1.28 7.75 -6.43
N THR A 597 -1.63 7.56 -5.15
CA THR A 597 -0.64 7.31 -4.08
C THR A 597 -0.10 5.88 -4.13
N ASP A 598 -0.93 4.89 -4.46
CA ASP A 598 -0.49 3.51 -4.68
C ASP A 598 0.38 3.40 -5.95
N LEU A 599 0.05 4.13 -7.03
CA LEU A 599 0.89 4.23 -8.24
C LEU A 599 2.32 4.74 -7.93
N LEU A 600 2.44 5.79 -7.11
CA LEU A 600 3.74 6.34 -6.68
C LEU A 600 4.58 5.32 -5.88
N LEU A 601 3.93 4.40 -5.18
CA LEU A 601 4.54 3.50 -4.21
C LEU A 601 4.65 2.05 -4.70
N GLY A 602 4.42 1.77 -5.99
CA GLY A 602 4.56 0.44 -6.58
C GLY A 602 3.47 -0.56 -6.15
N ARG A 603 2.25 -0.07 -5.88
CA ARG A 603 1.25 -0.83 -5.11
C ARG A 603 0.04 -1.30 -5.89
N LEU A 604 -0.17 -0.82 -7.11
CA LEU A 604 -1.30 -1.24 -7.94
C LEU A 604 -1.12 -2.68 -8.45
N VAL A 605 -2.22 -3.37 -8.70
CA VAL A 605 -2.19 -4.76 -9.22
C VAL A 605 -1.70 -4.74 -10.67
N GLY A 606 -0.66 -5.53 -10.97
CA GLY A 606 -0.04 -5.57 -12.30
C GLY A 606 0.86 -4.36 -12.61
N GLN A 607 1.37 -3.67 -11.60
CA GLN A 607 2.37 -2.62 -11.74
C GLN A 607 3.78 -3.23 -11.64
N GLU A 608 4.63 -2.99 -12.64
CA GLU A 608 5.97 -3.58 -12.76
C GLU A 608 7.08 -2.52 -12.58
N GLU A 609 8.13 -2.86 -11.83
CA GLU A 609 9.32 -2.01 -11.62
C GLU A 609 10.18 -1.99 -12.89
N VAL A 610 10.91 -0.89 -13.11
CA VAL A 610 11.80 -0.78 -14.29
C VAL A 610 13.06 -1.58 -14.04
N GLU A 611 13.21 -2.72 -14.72
CA GLU A 611 14.48 -3.43 -14.77
C GLU A 611 15.53 -2.57 -15.48
N LEU A 612 16.70 -2.39 -14.86
CA LEU A 612 17.83 -1.83 -15.58
C LEU A 612 18.49 -2.91 -16.42
N PHE A 613 18.62 -2.65 -17.73
CA PHE A 613 19.39 -3.53 -18.60
C PHE A 613 20.88 -3.41 -18.26
N ASP A 614 21.41 -4.49 -17.71
CA ASP A 614 22.79 -4.66 -17.28
C ASP A 614 23.12 -6.16 -17.49
N PRO A 615 24.10 -6.52 -18.33
CA PRO A 615 24.46 -7.92 -18.58
C PRO A 615 24.91 -8.71 -17.34
N VAL A 616 25.37 -8.03 -16.27
CA VAL A 616 25.61 -8.63 -14.95
C VAL A 616 24.28 -8.91 -14.27
N SER A 617 23.37 -7.94 -14.23
CA SER A 617 22.03 -8.11 -13.64
C SER A 617 21.23 -9.21 -14.34
N ASP A 618 21.24 -9.26 -15.68
CA ASP A 618 20.56 -10.31 -16.45
C ASP A 618 21.14 -11.70 -16.16
N TRP A 619 22.47 -11.82 -16.14
CA TRP A 619 23.13 -13.09 -15.77
C TRP A 619 22.81 -13.48 -14.31
N VAL A 620 22.80 -12.52 -13.38
CA VAL A 620 22.51 -12.77 -11.97
C VAL A 620 21.05 -13.14 -11.75
N GLN A 621 20.09 -12.46 -12.38
CA GLN A 621 18.67 -12.77 -12.26
C GLN A 621 18.35 -14.11 -12.91
N GLU A 622 18.90 -14.41 -14.10
CA GLU A 622 18.73 -15.73 -14.71
C GLU A 622 19.38 -16.83 -13.88
N ARG A 623 20.57 -16.58 -13.30
CA ARG A 623 21.20 -17.55 -12.42
C ARG A 623 20.45 -17.70 -11.08
N LEU A 624 19.84 -16.65 -10.56
CA LEU A 624 18.97 -16.67 -9.39
C LEU A 624 17.68 -17.47 -9.67
N ARG A 625 17.02 -17.25 -10.82
CA ARG A 625 15.90 -18.09 -11.30
C ARG A 625 16.31 -19.55 -11.41
N SER A 626 17.48 -19.84 -12.00
CA SER A 626 18.02 -21.21 -12.08
C SER A 626 18.41 -21.82 -10.73
N ARG A 627 18.49 -21.01 -9.67
CA ARG A 627 18.74 -21.39 -8.27
C ARG A 627 17.50 -21.18 -7.38
N ALA A 628 16.31 -21.04 -7.95
CA ALA A 628 15.07 -20.83 -7.16
C ALA A 628 14.91 -21.89 -6.06
N ASN A 629 15.19 -23.16 -6.35
CA ASN A 629 15.14 -24.28 -5.39
C ASN A 629 16.09 -24.13 -4.18
N ASP A 630 17.06 -23.20 -4.19
CA ASP A 630 17.92 -22.93 -3.04
C ASP A 630 17.19 -22.08 -1.98
N PHE A 631 16.28 -21.18 -2.38
CA PHE A 631 15.66 -20.18 -1.50
C PHE A 631 14.11 -20.19 -1.53
N GLU A 632 13.50 -20.81 -2.54
CA GLU A 632 12.08 -21.12 -2.57
C GLU A 632 11.83 -22.57 -2.16
N SER A 633 10.78 -22.76 -1.36
CA SER A 633 10.26 -24.05 -0.96
C SER A 633 8.74 -24.02 -0.93
N SER A 634 8.08 -25.14 -0.66
CA SER A 634 6.62 -25.19 -0.61
C SER A 634 6.10 -25.85 0.66
N GLU A 635 5.12 -25.24 1.30
CA GLU A 635 4.44 -25.76 2.49
C GLU A 635 2.99 -26.15 2.13
N VAL A 636 2.48 -27.25 2.70
CA VAL A 636 1.07 -27.63 2.50
C VAL A 636 0.23 -27.10 3.67
N ILE A 637 -0.62 -26.12 3.37
CA ILE A 637 -1.61 -25.56 4.29
C ILE A 637 -2.94 -26.26 4.07
N ARG A 638 -3.49 -26.88 5.12
CA ARG A 638 -4.79 -27.57 5.01
C ARG A 638 -5.92 -26.63 5.38
N VAL A 639 -6.91 -26.55 4.49
CA VAL A 639 -8.05 -25.63 4.61
C VAL A 639 -9.33 -26.44 4.66
N TRP A 640 -10.08 -26.29 5.75
CA TRP A 640 -11.46 -26.77 5.86
C TRP A 640 -12.40 -25.63 5.44
N VAL A 641 -13.37 -25.90 4.58
CA VAL A 641 -14.31 -24.91 4.04
C VAL A 641 -15.73 -25.46 4.13
N GLY A 642 -16.63 -24.77 4.83
CA GLY A 642 -18.02 -25.20 4.98
C GLY A 642 -19.03 -24.10 4.70
N THR A 643 -20.18 -24.47 4.12
CA THR A 643 -21.34 -23.57 3.94
C THR A 643 -22.63 -24.17 4.53
N TYR A 644 -23.51 -23.32 5.06
CA TYR A 644 -24.82 -23.75 5.58
C TYR A 644 -25.85 -22.60 5.60
N ASN A 645 -26.98 -22.78 4.90
CA ASN A 645 -28.15 -21.92 5.07
C ASN A 645 -28.94 -22.29 6.33
N LEU A 646 -29.16 -21.31 7.21
CA LEU A 646 -29.71 -21.45 8.56
C LEU A 646 -31.22 -21.14 8.67
N ASN A 647 -31.88 -20.66 7.61
CA ASN A 647 -33.31 -20.31 7.61
C ASN A 647 -33.72 -19.43 8.83
N GLY A 648 -32.93 -18.40 9.14
CA GLY A 648 -33.16 -17.48 10.26
C GLY A 648 -33.06 -18.08 11.67
N LYS A 649 -32.78 -19.40 11.79
CA LYS A 649 -32.80 -20.14 13.06
C LYS A 649 -31.57 -19.83 13.93
N MET A 650 -31.67 -20.26 15.19
CA MET A 650 -30.58 -20.24 16.18
C MET A 650 -30.32 -21.66 16.65
N LEU A 651 -29.10 -21.94 17.09
CA LEU A 651 -28.75 -23.16 17.80
C LEU A 651 -29.63 -23.33 19.04
N ARG A 652 -29.99 -24.57 19.36
CA ARG A 652 -30.55 -24.93 20.67
C ARG A 652 -29.43 -25.33 21.63
N ASP A 653 -28.36 -25.87 21.10
CA ASP A 653 -27.14 -26.29 21.80
C ASP A 653 -25.94 -26.12 20.84
N ALA A 654 -24.80 -25.69 21.37
CA ALA A 654 -23.54 -25.61 20.61
C ALA A 654 -23.05 -27.00 20.15
N SER A 655 -23.43 -28.08 20.85
CA SER A 655 -23.11 -29.45 20.45
C SER A 655 -23.70 -29.84 19.08
N GLU A 656 -24.74 -29.15 18.60
CA GLU A 656 -25.32 -29.38 17.27
C GLU A 656 -24.31 -29.12 16.15
N LEU A 657 -23.46 -28.08 16.28
CA LEU A 657 -22.41 -27.76 15.29
C LEU A 657 -21.30 -28.82 15.23
N ARG A 658 -21.04 -29.55 16.32
CA ARG A 658 -19.94 -30.52 16.43
C ARG A 658 -20.05 -31.68 15.43
N LYS A 659 -21.26 -31.98 14.94
CA LYS A 659 -21.51 -32.96 13.87
C LYS A 659 -20.93 -32.55 12.52
N TRP A 660 -20.80 -31.24 12.29
CA TRP A 660 -20.36 -30.66 11.02
C TRP A 660 -18.94 -30.10 11.11
N LEU A 661 -18.63 -29.36 12.17
CA LEU A 661 -17.31 -28.76 12.43
C LEU A 661 -16.32 -29.76 13.03
N ASP A 662 -16.31 -31.01 12.56
CA ASP A 662 -15.38 -32.04 13.04
C ASP A 662 -14.00 -31.89 12.36
N VAL A 663 -13.34 -30.76 12.62
CA VAL A 663 -12.05 -30.32 12.06
C VAL A 663 -10.85 -31.13 12.61
N ARG A 664 -11.09 -32.38 13.03
CA ARG A 664 -10.18 -33.23 13.81
C ARG A 664 -9.83 -34.55 13.11
N LYS A 665 -10.25 -34.74 11.86
CA LYS A 665 -9.78 -35.87 11.02
C LYS A 665 -8.29 -35.70 10.71
N GLY A 666 -7.46 -36.66 11.12
CA GLY A 666 -6.02 -36.60 10.92
C GLY A 666 -5.37 -35.56 11.85
N GLU A 667 -4.40 -34.81 11.33
CA GLU A 667 -3.59 -33.84 12.11
C GLU A 667 -4.24 -32.43 12.20
N GLY A 668 -5.54 -32.34 11.85
CA GLY A 668 -6.33 -31.11 11.86
C GLY A 668 -6.17 -30.25 10.60
N PHE A 669 -6.64 -29.00 10.68
CA PHE A 669 -6.59 -28.02 9.59
C PHE A 669 -5.97 -26.72 10.08
N GLU A 670 -5.15 -26.08 9.27
CA GLU A 670 -4.48 -24.83 9.63
C GLU A 670 -5.42 -23.62 9.53
N ILE A 671 -6.40 -23.71 8.61
CA ILE A 671 -7.42 -22.69 8.35
C ILE A 671 -8.80 -23.35 8.29
N VAL A 672 -9.79 -22.72 8.94
CA VAL A 672 -11.20 -23.15 8.97
C VAL A 672 -12.07 -21.99 8.51
N VAL A 673 -12.75 -22.16 7.38
CA VAL A 673 -13.61 -21.15 6.74
C VAL A 673 -15.06 -21.57 6.83
N VAL A 674 -15.91 -20.69 7.38
CA VAL A 674 -17.36 -20.95 7.51
C VAL A 674 -18.15 -19.83 6.84
N GLY A 675 -18.97 -20.22 5.86
CA GLY A 675 -20.01 -19.41 5.26
C GLY A 675 -21.38 -19.77 5.83
N PHE A 676 -22.12 -18.77 6.29
CA PHE A 676 -23.52 -18.94 6.68
C PHE A 676 -24.43 -18.11 5.78
N GLN A 677 -25.63 -18.63 5.53
CA GLN A 677 -26.69 -17.90 4.84
C GLN A 677 -27.95 -17.86 5.72
N GLU A 678 -28.73 -16.79 5.59
CA GLU A 678 -29.91 -16.49 6.41
C GLU A 678 -29.64 -16.54 7.94
N ILE A 679 -28.53 -15.97 8.41
CA ILE A 679 -28.28 -15.81 9.86
C ILE A 679 -29.36 -14.95 10.55
N VAL A 680 -30.03 -14.07 9.78
CA VAL A 680 -31.24 -13.30 10.14
C VAL A 680 -32.43 -13.80 9.31
N GLU A 681 -33.61 -13.79 9.92
CA GLU A 681 -34.86 -13.81 9.16
C GLU A 681 -35.01 -12.50 8.38
N LEU A 682 -35.47 -12.59 7.13
CA LEU A 682 -35.47 -11.48 6.17
C LEU A 682 -36.59 -10.46 6.45
N SER A 683 -36.26 -9.39 7.17
CA SER A 683 -37.14 -8.22 7.35
C SER A 683 -36.65 -6.99 6.57
N PRO A 684 -37.54 -6.06 6.15
CA PRO A 684 -37.14 -4.80 5.52
C PRO A 684 -36.12 -4.01 6.35
N GLN A 685 -36.25 -4.05 7.67
CA GLN A 685 -35.33 -3.39 8.61
C GLN A 685 -33.91 -3.96 8.52
N GLN A 686 -33.73 -5.28 8.45
CA GLN A 686 -32.40 -5.93 8.34
C GLN A 686 -31.75 -5.72 6.96
N ILE A 687 -32.55 -5.51 5.92
CA ILE A 687 -32.08 -5.16 4.56
C ILE A 687 -31.57 -3.71 4.51
N MET A 688 -32.20 -2.80 5.26
CA MET A 688 -31.79 -1.40 5.38
C MET A 688 -30.62 -1.18 6.35
N ASN A 689 -30.64 -1.84 7.51
CA ASN A 689 -29.57 -1.78 8.51
C ASN A 689 -29.34 -3.17 9.11
N THR A 690 -28.28 -3.83 8.64
CA THR A 690 -27.92 -5.18 9.05
C THR A 690 -27.30 -5.20 10.45
N ASP A 691 -27.91 -5.95 11.37
CA ASP A 691 -27.45 -6.12 12.75
C ASP A 691 -26.27 -7.11 12.84
N PRO A 692 -25.10 -6.70 13.37
CA PRO A 692 -23.96 -7.59 13.58
C PRO A 692 -24.11 -8.53 14.78
N ALA A 693 -25.04 -8.30 15.72
CA ALA A 693 -25.10 -9.05 16.98
C ALA A 693 -25.27 -10.57 16.75
N ARG A 694 -26.12 -10.97 15.79
CA ARG A 694 -26.27 -12.38 15.40
C ARG A 694 -24.98 -12.99 14.83
N ARG A 695 -24.20 -12.21 14.08
CA ARG A 695 -22.91 -12.65 13.52
C ARG A 695 -21.92 -12.96 14.63
N THR A 696 -21.83 -12.09 15.65
CA THR A 696 -20.98 -12.30 16.83
C THR A 696 -21.36 -13.55 17.62
N VAL A 697 -22.66 -13.86 17.75
CA VAL A 697 -23.12 -15.12 18.39
C VAL A 697 -22.65 -16.35 17.60
N TRP A 698 -22.77 -16.33 16.26
CA TRP A 698 -22.26 -17.42 15.42
C TRP A 698 -20.73 -17.52 15.44
N GLU A 699 -19.99 -16.40 15.43
CA GLU A 699 -18.54 -16.38 15.60
C GLU A 699 -18.10 -17.05 16.92
N GLN A 700 -18.79 -16.75 18.02
CA GLN A 700 -18.53 -17.34 19.34
C GLN A 700 -18.88 -18.82 19.38
N ALA A 701 -20.03 -19.21 18.83
CA ALA A 701 -20.44 -20.62 18.76
C ALA A 701 -19.45 -21.46 17.96
N VAL A 702 -19.05 -21.00 16.76
CA VAL A 702 -18.04 -21.67 15.92
C VAL A 702 -16.68 -21.71 16.64
N LYS A 703 -16.19 -20.59 17.20
CA LYS A 703 -14.91 -20.55 17.93
C LYS A 703 -14.93 -21.50 19.14
N ALA A 704 -16.05 -21.64 19.83
CA ALA A 704 -16.20 -22.60 20.92
C ALA A 704 -16.13 -24.05 20.41
N THR A 705 -16.95 -24.43 19.42
CA THR A 705 -16.99 -25.80 18.88
C THR A 705 -15.63 -26.27 18.37
N ILE A 706 -14.87 -25.43 17.66
CA ILE A 706 -13.56 -25.83 17.11
C ILE A 706 -12.41 -25.84 18.14
N ASN A 707 -12.59 -25.24 19.32
CA ASN A 707 -11.59 -25.25 20.41
C ASN A 707 -11.98 -26.14 21.61
N GLU A 708 -13.23 -26.63 21.69
CA GLU A 708 -13.76 -27.44 22.81
C GLU A 708 -12.89 -28.65 23.15
N THR A 709 -12.13 -29.19 22.18
CA THR A 709 -11.26 -30.37 22.35
C THR A 709 -9.77 -30.10 22.06
N SER A 710 -9.32 -28.85 22.04
CA SER A 710 -7.89 -28.47 21.91
C SER A 710 -7.09 -28.65 23.21
N SER A 711 -7.47 -29.59 24.08
CA SER A 711 -7.02 -29.68 25.48
C SER A 711 -5.61 -30.28 25.70
N GLU A 712 -4.97 -30.81 24.66
CA GLU A 712 -3.67 -31.51 24.78
C GLU A 712 -2.44 -30.61 24.53
N LYS A 713 -2.63 -29.42 23.93
CA LYS A 713 -1.59 -28.38 23.79
C LYS A 713 -2.22 -27.00 23.93
N ALA A 714 -1.88 -26.28 25.01
CA ALA A 714 -2.46 -24.98 25.32
C ALA A 714 -2.22 -23.91 24.23
N ASP A 715 -1.12 -24.05 23.47
CA ASP A 715 -0.62 -23.06 22.52
C ASP A 715 -1.30 -23.11 21.13
N GLU A 716 -1.97 -24.21 20.77
CA GLU A 716 -2.50 -24.47 19.41
C GLU A 716 -4.02 -24.26 19.34
N GLN A 717 -4.47 -23.01 19.53
CA GLN A 717 -5.88 -22.61 19.49
C GLN A 717 -6.28 -21.96 18.16
N TYR A 718 -7.52 -22.16 17.74
CA TYR A 718 -8.12 -21.44 16.61
C TYR A 718 -8.61 -20.06 17.03
N ILE A 719 -8.15 -19.03 16.30
CA ILE A 719 -8.48 -17.62 16.52
C ILE A 719 -9.25 -17.06 15.32
N LEU A 720 -10.20 -16.16 15.57
CA LEU A 720 -10.96 -15.50 14.48
C LEU A 720 -10.06 -14.46 13.81
N LEU A 721 -9.60 -14.77 12.59
CA LEU A 721 -8.74 -13.88 11.82
C LEU A 721 -9.53 -12.66 11.34
N ARG A 722 -10.63 -12.89 10.60
CA ARG A 722 -11.54 -11.84 10.10
C ARG A 722 -12.93 -12.44 9.84
N SER A 723 -13.95 -11.59 9.94
CA SER A 723 -15.31 -11.91 9.48
C SER A 723 -15.92 -10.75 8.68
N GLY A 724 -17.00 -11.06 7.95
CA GLY A 724 -17.82 -10.11 7.20
C GLY A 724 -19.27 -10.57 7.12
N GLN A 725 -20.18 -9.65 6.82
CA GLN A 725 -21.62 -9.94 6.72
C GLN A 725 -22.29 -9.01 5.71
N LEU A 726 -23.27 -9.55 4.98
CA LEU A 726 -24.15 -8.83 4.09
C LEU A 726 -25.59 -9.36 4.28
N VAL A 727 -26.43 -8.58 4.97
CA VAL A 727 -27.80 -8.97 5.36
C VAL A 727 -27.77 -10.32 6.11
N GLY A 728 -28.22 -11.41 5.47
CA GLY A 728 -28.23 -12.76 6.02
C GLY A 728 -27.02 -13.62 5.68
N ALA A 729 -26.16 -13.21 4.74
CA ALA A 729 -24.92 -13.91 4.42
C ALA A 729 -23.79 -13.46 5.36
N ALA A 730 -22.96 -14.39 5.82
CA ALA A 730 -21.78 -14.10 6.64
C ALA A 730 -20.62 -15.05 6.30
N LEU A 731 -19.40 -14.52 6.28
CA LEU A 731 -18.16 -15.27 6.10
C LEU A 731 -17.27 -15.05 7.33
N MET A 732 -16.69 -16.11 7.85
CA MET A 732 -15.73 -16.06 8.96
C MET A 732 -14.57 -17.01 8.70
N VAL A 733 -13.34 -16.53 8.92
CA VAL A 733 -12.11 -17.31 8.78
C VAL A 733 -11.44 -17.43 10.14
N PHE A 734 -11.23 -18.67 10.58
CA PHE A 734 -10.44 -19.01 11.75
C PHE A 734 -9.11 -19.63 11.31
N VAL A 735 -8.05 -19.37 12.07
CA VAL A 735 -6.71 -19.89 11.81
C VAL A 735 -6.09 -20.41 13.10
N LYS A 736 -5.22 -21.41 13.02
CA LYS A 736 -4.38 -21.79 14.17
C LYS A 736 -3.46 -20.63 14.55
N SER A 737 -3.28 -20.41 15.86
CA SER A 737 -2.31 -19.47 16.45
C SER A 737 -0.91 -19.56 15.81
N SER A 738 -0.42 -20.78 15.58
CA SER A 738 0.89 -21.10 14.99
C SER A 738 1.07 -20.66 13.54
N VAL A 739 -0.02 -20.37 12.81
CA VAL A 739 0.00 -19.98 11.40
C VAL A 739 -0.24 -18.48 11.20
N LEU A 740 -0.69 -17.76 12.23
CA LEU A 740 -0.99 -16.31 12.16
C LEU A 740 0.19 -15.48 11.61
N SER A 741 1.42 -15.81 11.98
CA SER A 741 2.64 -15.11 11.53
C SER A 741 2.93 -15.27 10.03
N LYS A 742 2.37 -16.31 9.40
CA LYS A 742 2.51 -16.62 7.97
C LYS A 742 1.47 -15.93 7.09
N ILE A 743 0.48 -15.25 7.70
CA ILE A 743 -0.66 -14.67 6.99
C ILE A 743 -0.56 -13.14 6.99
N LYS A 744 -0.72 -12.52 5.82
CA LYS A 744 -0.64 -11.07 5.61
C LYS A 744 -1.77 -10.53 4.74
N ASN A 745 -1.91 -9.20 4.71
CA ASN A 745 -2.76 -8.46 3.76
C ASN A 745 -4.21 -8.96 3.72
N VAL A 746 -4.77 -9.15 4.93
CA VAL A 746 -6.11 -9.71 5.16
C VAL A 746 -7.20 -8.64 5.00
N GLU A 747 -7.91 -8.71 3.88
CA GLU A 747 -8.93 -7.73 3.49
C GLU A 747 -10.30 -8.40 3.34
N GLY A 748 -11.38 -7.61 3.43
CA GLY A 748 -12.74 -8.10 3.29
C GLY A 748 -13.62 -7.11 2.53
N ALA A 749 -14.47 -7.64 1.66
CA ALA A 749 -15.31 -6.87 0.74
C ALA A 749 -16.71 -7.48 0.63
N ILE A 750 -17.69 -6.68 0.22
CA ILE A 750 -19.10 -7.09 0.07
C ILE A 750 -19.69 -6.53 -1.22
N LYS A 751 -20.61 -7.29 -1.85
CA LYS A 751 -21.33 -6.84 -3.05
C LYS A 751 -22.78 -7.32 -3.00
N LYS A 752 -23.75 -6.39 -3.05
CA LYS A 752 -25.18 -6.68 -3.17
C LYS A 752 -25.53 -7.12 -4.59
N THR A 753 -26.49 -8.03 -4.69
CA THR A 753 -27.22 -8.34 -5.93
C THR A 753 -28.70 -7.96 -5.80
N GLY A 754 -29.42 -7.91 -6.91
CA GLY A 754 -30.73 -7.26 -7.05
C GLY A 754 -30.71 -6.14 -8.10
N VAL A 755 -31.60 -5.14 -7.98
CA VAL A 755 -31.77 -4.09 -9.02
C VAL A 755 -30.45 -3.36 -9.27
N SER A 756 -29.89 -3.58 -10.46
CA SER A 756 -28.56 -3.14 -10.93
C SER A 756 -27.42 -3.34 -9.92
N GLY A 757 -27.51 -4.35 -9.04
CA GLY A 757 -26.51 -4.60 -7.98
C GLY A 757 -26.39 -3.50 -6.92
N LEU A 758 -27.42 -2.65 -6.78
CA LEU A 758 -27.48 -1.53 -5.82
C LEU A 758 -28.45 -1.80 -4.66
N ALA A 759 -29.56 -2.48 -4.91
CA ALA A 759 -30.58 -2.77 -3.90
C ALA A 759 -31.08 -4.22 -3.96
N GLY A 760 -30.92 -4.95 -2.85
CA GLY A 760 -31.42 -6.31 -2.66
C GLY A 760 -30.95 -6.94 -1.35
N ASN A 761 -31.47 -8.15 -1.07
CA ASN A 761 -31.19 -8.97 0.12
C ASN A 761 -30.25 -10.15 -0.16
N LYS A 762 -29.67 -10.20 -1.35
CA LYS A 762 -28.78 -11.24 -1.87
C LYS A 762 -27.41 -10.63 -2.23
N GLY A 763 -26.44 -11.49 -2.54
CA GLY A 763 -25.09 -11.09 -2.94
C GLY A 763 -24.00 -11.84 -2.17
N ALA A 764 -22.80 -11.25 -2.09
CA ALA A 764 -21.62 -11.91 -1.57
C ALA A 764 -20.86 -11.13 -0.49
N VAL A 765 -20.16 -11.89 0.36
CA VAL A 765 -19.11 -11.46 1.28
C VAL A 765 -17.84 -12.21 0.91
N ALA A 766 -16.74 -11.50 0.69
CA ALA A 766 -15.44 -12.10 0.39
C ALA A 766 -14.37 -11.67 1.39
N ILE A 767 -13.43 -12.56 1.69
CA ILE A 767 -12.23 -12.30 2.50
C ILE A 767 -11.03 -12.84 1.72
N ARG A 768 -10.00 -12.01 1.54
CA ARG A 768 -8.74 -12.39 0.89
C ARG A 768 -7.56 -12.21 1.83
N MET A 769 -6.48 -12.92 1.55
CA MET A 769 -5.21 -12.84 2.26
C MET A 769 -4.06 -13.34 1.39
N GLU A 770 -2.83 -13.04 1.81
CA GLU A 770 -1.64 -13.77 1.39
C GLU A 770 -1.21 -14.72 2.51
N ILE A 771 -0.79 -15.92 2.13
CA ILE A 771 -0.28 -16.97 3.02
C ILE A 771 1.11 -17.30 2.48
N GLN A 772 2.14 -16.89 3.23
CA GLN A 772 3.52 -16.84 2.74
C GLN A 772 3.58 -16.05 1.41
N GLY A 773 4.13 -16.63 0.34
CA GLY A 773 4.20 -16.02 -0.98
C GLY A 773 2.98 -16.25 -1.88
N SER A 774 1.92 -16.92 -1.40
CA SER A 774 0.76 -17.32 -2.21
C SER A 774 -0.51 -16.54 -1.83
N SER A 775 -1.40 -16.26 -2.80
CA SER A 775 -2.57 -15.37 -2.58
C SER A 775 -3.92 -16.10 -2.71
N VAL A 776 -4.77 -15.96 -1.68
CA VAL A 776 -6.00 -16.75 -1.51
C VAL A 776 -7.22 -15.85 -1.27
N CYS A 777 -8.33 -16.15 -1.93
CA CYS A 777 -9.62 -15.46 -1.77
C CYS A 777 -10.76 -16.45 -1.48
N PHE A 778 -11.47 -16.23 -0.38
CA PHE A 778 -12.69 -16.94 -0.01
C PHE A 778 -13.91 -16.07 -0.27
N VAL A 779 -14.93 -16.60 -0.94
CA VAL A 779 -16.16 -15.87 -1.30
C VAL A 779 -17.37 -16.68 -0.83
N THR A 780 -18.19 -16.14 0.07
CA THR A 780 -19.53 -16.69 0.28
C THR A 780 -20.60 -15.86 -0.40
N ALA A 781 -21.56 -16.54 -1.01
CA ALA A 781 -22.66 -15.91 -1.71
C ALA A 781 -24.00 -16.53 -1.30
N HIS A 782 -25.05 -15.69 -1.36
CA HIS A 782 -26.43 -16.13 -1.41
C HIS A 782 -27.06 -15.51 -2.65
N LEU A 783 -27.34 -16.31 -3.68
CA LEU A 783 -27.81 -15.84 -4.98
C LEU A 783 -29.35 -15.79 -5.09
N ALA A 784 -29.87 -15.29 -6.21
CA ALA A 784 -31.29 -15.23 -6.54
C ALA A 784 -32.02 -16.59 -6.42
N ALA A 785 -33.09 -16.59 -5.62
CA ALA A 785 -33.92 -17.76 -5.36
C ALA A 785 -35.11 -17.87 -6.32
N GLY A 786 -35.52 -19.09 -6.65
CA GLY A 786 -36.63 -19.37 -7.57
C GLY A 786 -36.29 -20.49 -8.55
N PHE A 787 -37.28 -21.26 -8.99
CA PHE A 787 -37.03 -22.47 -9.80
C PHE A 787 -36.44 -22.14 -11.18
N GLY A 788 -37.13 -21.30 -11.96
CA GLY A 788 -36.70 -20.87 -13.29
C GLY A 788 -35.62 -19.78 -13.32
N ASN A 789 -35.30 -19.17 -12.18
CA ASN A 789 -34.45 -17.97 -12.10
C ASN A 789 -32.93 -18.24 -12.27
N TYR A 790 -32.51 -19.22 -13.07
CA TYR A 790 -31.07 -19.49 -13.27
C TYR A 790 -30.38 -18.34 -14.02
N ASP A 791 -31.05 -17.67 -14.95
CA ASP A 791 -30.52 -16.46 -15.60
C ASP A 791 -30.35 -15.28 -14.63
N GLU A 792 -31.06 -15.28 -13.50
CA GLU A 792 -30.86 -14.32 -12.41
C GLU A 792 -29.64 -14.71 -11.56
N ARG A 793 -29.42 -16.00 -11.30
CA ARG A 793 -28.22 -16.50 -10.63
C ARG A 793 -26.94 -16.29 -11.46
N ASN A 794 -27.02 -16.46 -12.78
CA ASN A 794 -25.95 -16.11 -13.72
C ASN A 794 -25.63 -14.61 -13.63
N ARG A 795 -26.65 -13.74 -13.68
CA ARG A 795 -26.47 -12.28 -13.53
C ARG A 795 -25.97 -11.86 -12.14
N ASP A 796 -26.37 -12.56 -11.08
CA ASP A 796 -25.84 -12.35 -9.73
C ASP A 796 -24.34 -12.69 -9.67
N TYR A 797 -23.92 -13.84 -10.21
CA TYR A 797 -22.50 -14.21 -10.35
C TYR A 797 -21.72 -13.12 -11.09
N GLN A 798 -22.21 -12.70 -12.27
CA GLN A 798 -21.56 -11.65 -13.07
C GLN A 798 -21.50 -10.31 -12.31
N THR A 799 -22.56 -9.95 -11.57
CA THR A 799 -22.61 -8.74 -10.73
C THR A 799 -21.61 -8.79 -9.56
N ILE A 800 -21.33 -9.98 -9.03
CA ILE A 800 -20.34 -10.18 -7.95
C ILE A 800 -18.92 -10.15 -8.53
N ILE A 801 -18.61 -10.93 -9.57
CA ILE A 801 -17.24 -11.03 -10.11
C ILE A 801 -16.77 -9.69 -10.71
N THR A 802 -17.65 -9.00 -11.46
CA THR A 802 -17.33 -7.69 -12.04
C THR A 802 -17.35 -6.55 -11.02
N GLY A 803 -18.18 -6.64 -9.98
CA GLY A 803 -18.52 -5.52 -9.09
C GLY A 803 -17.99 -5.59 -7.65
N LEU A 804 -17.42 -6.71 -7.20
CA LEU A 804 -16.73 -6.82 -5.91
C LEU A 804 -15.27 -6.38 -6.05
N ARG A 805 -14.78 -5.55 -5.11
CA ARG A 805 -13.42 -5.03 -5.07
C ARG A 805 -12.88 -5.01 -3.65
N PHE A 806 -11.60 -5.34 -3.53
CA PHE A 806 -10.77 -5.16 -2.35
C PHE A 806 -10.00 -3.81 -2.44
N GLN A 807 -8.99 -3.58 -1.61
CA GLN A 807 -8.16 -2.37 -1.73
C GLN A 807 -7.42 -2.33 -3.07
N ARG A 808 -7.05 -1.12 -3.49
CA ARG A 808 -6.32 -0.85 -4.75
C ARG A 808 -7.02 -1.37 -6.03
N ASP A 809 -8.34 -1.48 -5.97
CA ASP A 809 -9.23 -2.07 -6.98
C ASP A 809 -8.92 -3.55 -7.35
N ARG A 810 -8.27 -4.29 -6.44
CA ARG A 810 -8.04 -5.74 -6.61
C ARG A 810 -9.38 -6.49 -6.72
N LYS A 811 -9.50 -7.35 -7.73
CA LYS A 811 -10.66 -8.19 -8.04
C LYS A 811 -10.58 -9.53 -7.31
N ILE A 812 -11.64 -10.33 -7.41
CA ILE A 812 -11.63 -11.74 -6.98
C ILE A 812 -10.60 -12.53 -7.80
N GLU A 813 -10.52 -12.31 -9.11
CA GLU A 813 -9.70 -13.11 -10.03
C GLU A 813 -8.19 -12.81 -9.99
N ASP A 814 -7.75 -11.78 -9.27
CA ASP A 814 -6.33 -11.41 -9.16
C ASP A 814 -5.55 -12.32 -8.16
N HIS A 815 -6.17 -13.39 -7.67
CA HIS A 815 -5.64 -14.30 -6.65
C HIS A 815 -5.27 -15.66 -7.26
N GLU A 816 -4.25 -16.31 -6.70
CA GLU A 816 -3.80 -17.64 -7.15
C GLU A 816 -4.82 -18.73 -6.85
N VAL A 817 -5.49 -18.65 -5.70
CA VAL A 817 -6.54 -19.59 -5.28
C VAL A 817 -7.80 -18.83 -4.93
N VAL A 818 -8.92 -19.20 -5.55
CA VAL A 818 -10.25 -18.66 -5.23
C VAL A 818 -11.18 -19.80 -4.89
N ILE A 819 -11.81 -19.74 -3.70
CA ILE A 819 -12.82 -20.72 -3.27
C ILE A 819 -14.14 -20.01 -2.99
N TRP A 820 -15.19 -20.42 -3.69
CA TRP A 820 -16.56 -19.96 -3.46
C TRP A 820 -17.34 -21.01 -2.66
N LEU A 821 -18.17 -20.57 -1.71
CA LEU A 821 -18.96 -21.44 -0.84
C LEU A 821 -20.34 -20.81 -0.53
N GLY A 822 -21.47 -21.45 -0.80
CA GLY A 822 -22.74 -20.79 -0.51
C GLY A 822 -24.01 -21.49 -0.94
N ASP A 823 -25.13 -20.89 -0.54
CA ASP A 823 -26.43 -21.15 -1.16
C ASP A 823 -26.50 -20.41 -2.49
N PHE A 824 -26.07 -21.08 -3.56
CA PHE A 824 -26.12 -20.56 -4.91
C PHE A 824 -27.52 -20.73 -5.53
N ASN A 825 -28.47 -21.34 -4.83
CA ASN A 825 -29.89 -21.45 -5.19
C ASN A 825 -30.24 -22.13 -6.53
N TYR A 826 -29.27 -22.68 -7.27
CA TYR A 826 -29.50 -23.50 -8.47
C TYR A 826 -30.29 -24.78 -8.12
N ARG A 827 -31.07 -25.28 -9.07
CA ARG A 827 -32.04 -26.37 -8.87
C ARG A 827 -31.81 -27.54 -9.81
N ILE A 828 -32.40 -28.68 -9.50
CA ILE A 828 -32.52 -29.82 -10.42
C ILE A 828 -33.75 -29.57 -11.29
N GLY A 829 -33.56 -29.44 -12.61
CA GLY A 829 -34.59 -29.07 -13.60
C GLY A 829 -35.59 -30.17 -13.98
N THR A 830 -35.82 -31.14 -13.09
CA THR A 830 -36.52 -32.40 -13.40
C THR A 830 -37.94 -32.46 -12.83
N ARG A 831 -38.67 -33.56 -13.10
CA ARG A 831 -40.03 -33.76 -12.59
C ARG A 831 -40.04 -34.11 -11.08
N PRO A 832 -40.98 -33.57 -10.27
CA PRO A 832 -40.99 -33.77 -8.81
C PRO A 832 -41.12 -35.23 -8.36
N GLU A 833 -41.75 -36.08 -9.17
CA GLU A 833 -41.96 -37.51 -8.89
C GLU A 833 -40.66 -38.26 -9.16
N TYR A 834 -40.11 -38.10 -10.37
CA TYR A 834 -38.84 -38.71 -10.79
C TYR A 834 -37.66 -38.33 -9.87
N ALA A 835 -37.63 -37.08 -9.39
CA ALA A 835 -36.64 -36.66 -8.39
C ALA A 835 -36.74 -37.46 -7.09
N ARG A 836 -37.96 -37.77 -6.62
CA ARG A 836 -38.20 -38.56 -5.41
C ARG A 836 -37.89 -40.04 -5.65
N ASP A 837 -38.26 -40.60 -6.81
CA ASP A 837 -37.95 -41.99 -7.18
C ASP A 837 -36.43 -42.27 -7.18
N LEU A 838 -35.61 -41.34 -7.68
CA LEU A 838 -34.15 -41.46 -7.65
C LEU A 838 -33.58 -41.31 -6.23
N ILE A 839 -34.12 -40.38 -5.43
CA ILE A 839 -33.75 -40.21 -4.01
C ILE A 839 -34.07 -41.47 -3.19
N ASP A 840 -35.22 -42.09 -3.41
CA ASP A 840 -35.61 -43.30 -2.71
C ASP A 840 -34.87 -44.54 -3.25
N THR A 841 -34.49 -44.57 -4.53
CA THR A 841 -33.54 -45.56 -5.08
C THR A 841 -32.18 -45.47 -4.39
N TYR A 842 -31.65 -44.26 -4.17
CA TYR A 842 -30.41 -44.03 -3.42
C TYR A 842 -30.53 -44.51 -1.96
N ARG A 843 -31.66 -44.20 -1.29
CA ARG A 843 -31.94 -44.62 0.09
C ARG A 843 -32.05 -46.14 0.22
N GLN A 844 -32.75 -46.81 -0.69
CA GLN A 844 -32.87 -48.27 -0.73
C GLN A 844 -31.51 -48.97 -0.98
N ALA A 845 -30.60 -48.30 -1.68
CA ALA A 845 -29.22 -48.74 -1.85
C ALA A 845 -28.29 -48.38 -0.67
N ASN A 846 -28.83 -47.88 0.45
CA ASN A 846 -28.08 -47.37 1.62
C ASN A 846 -27.00 -46.33 1.25
N GLY A 847 -27.17 -45.60 0.14
CA GLY A 847 -26.18 -44.67 -0.40
C GLY A 847 -24.90 -45.33 -0.92
N GLN A 848 -24.89 -46.63 -1.21
CA GLN A 848 -23.71 -47.38 -1.64
C GLN A 848 -23.93 -48.16 -2.95
N GLY A 849 -22.83 -48.50 -3.61
CA GLY A 849 -22.81 -49.29 -4.84
C GLY A 849 -23.38 -48.60 -6.09
N PRO A 850 -23.42 -49.30 -7.24
CA PRO A 850 -23.75 -48.68 -8.52
C PRO A 850 -25.15 -48.05 -8.59
N LYS A 851 -26.15 -48.61 -7.90
CA LYS A 851 -27.51 -48.05 -7.89
C LYS A 851 -27.57 -46.65 -7.26
N ALA A 852 -26.87 -46.45 -6.14
CA ALA A 852 -26.78 -45.14 -5.49
C ALA A 852 -26.03 -44.13 -6.35
N VAL A 853 -24.89 -44.53 -6.93
CA VAL A 853 -24.08 -43.67 -7.82
C VAL A 853 -24.87 -43.25 -9.06
N ASN A 854 -25.55 -44.19 -9.72
CA ASN A 854 -26.36 -43.91 -10.90
C ASN A 854 -27.53 -42.96 -10.55
N ALA A 855 -28.21 -43.16 -9.42
CA ALA A 855 -29.31 -42.28 -9.02
C ALA A 855 -28.86 -40.83 -8.74
N LEU A 856 -27.68 -40.62 -8.14
CA LEU A 856 -27.10 -39.27 -8.01
C LEU A 856 -26.68 -38.71 -9.38
N HIS A 857 -26.10 -39.53 -10.26
CA HIS A 857 -25.68 -39.12 -11.59
C HIS A 857 -26.87 -38.71 -12.47
N ASP A 858 -27.97 -39.44 -12.43
CA ASP A 858 -29.20 -39.13 -13.17
C ASP A 858 -29.87 -37.85 -12.66
N LEU A 859 -29.82 -37.58 -11.34
CA LEU A 859 -30.20 -36.27 -10.77
C LEU A 859 -29.25 -35.13 -11.21
N TYR A 860 -27.95 -35.39 -11.32
CA TYR A 860 -26.94 -34.37 -11.66
C TYR A 860 -26.93 -33.97 -13.15
N LYS A 861 -27.50 -34.80 -14.04
CA LYS A 861 -27.74 -34.42 -15.45
C LYS A 861 -28.65 -33.20 -15.57
N ASP A 862 -29.64 -33.11 -14.69
CA ASP A 862 -30.62 -32.01 -14.65
C ASP A 862 -30.19 -30.86 -13.69
N ASP A 863 -28.98 -30.89 -13.11
CA ASP A 863 -28.51 -29.83 -12.21
C ASP A 863 -28.18 -28.53 -12.98
N GLN A 864 -28.91 -27.46 -12.67
CA GLN A 864 -28.76 -26.17 -13.35
C GLN A 864 -27.35 -25.57 -13.21
N LEU A 865 -26.64 -25.76 -12.09
CA LEU A 865 -25.30 -25.17 -11.94
C LEU A 865 -24.31 -25.85 -12.88
N ASN A 866 -24.27 -27.19 -12.87
CA ASN A 866 -23.49 -28.00 -13.81
C ASN A 866 -23.75 -27.58 -15.27
N ILE A 867 -25.02 -27.53 -15.68
CA ILE A 867 -25.41 -27.12 -17.05
C ILE A 867 -24.89 -25.72 -17.39
N GLN A 868 -25.05 -24.73 -16.50
CA GLN A 868 -24.63 -23.35 -16.77
C GLN A 868 -23.11 -23.16 -16.71
N MET A 869 -22.38 -23.95 -15.91
CA MET A 869 -20.91 -23.97 -15.88
C MET A 869 -20.33 -24.60 -17.14
N VAL A 870 -20.86 -25.76 -17.59
CA VAL A 870 -20.46 -26.41 -18.84
C VAL A 870 -20.76 -25.53 -20.06
N ALA A 871 -21.85 -24.75 -20.01
CA ALA A 871 -22.18 -23.75 -21.02
C ALA A 871 -21.38 -22.43 -20.89
N GLY A 872 -20.45 -22.32 -19.93
CA GLY A 872 -19.59 -21.15 -19.73
C GLY A 872 -20.29 -19.87 -19.25
N GLN A 873 -21.57 -19.93 -18.88
CA GLN A 873 -22.40 -18.75 -18.54
C GLN A 873 -22.11 -18.21 -17.13
N THR A 874 -21.63 -19.09 -16.25
CA THR A 874 -21.40 -18.83 -14.83
C THR A 874 -20.17 -19.61 -14.36
N PHE A 875 -19.42 -19.06 -13.40
CA PHE A 875 -18.19 -19.65 -12.85
C PHE A 875 -17.19 -20.26 -13.88
N PRO A 876 -16.82 -19.56 -14.97
CA PRO A 876 -15.83 -20.07 -15.93
C PRO A 876 -14.47 -20.36 -15.26
N PHE A 877 -13.88 -21.50 -15.63
CA PHE A 877 -12.63 -22.05 -15.08
C PHE A 877 -12.67 -22.45 -13.59
N TYR A 878 -13.83 -22.44 -12.93
CA TYR A 878 -14.00 -23.05 -11.62
C TYR A 878 -14.33 -24.54 -11.76
N GLN A 879 -13.92 -25.32 -10.76
CA GLN A 879 -14.13 -26.75 -10.63
C GLN A 879 -15.04 -27.04 -9.43
N GLU A 880 -15.82 -28.13 -9.52
CA GLU A 880 -16.63 -28.67 -8.44
C GLU A 880 -16.14 -30.08 -8.08
N GLY A 881 -16.22 -30.46 -6.80
CA GLY A 881 -15.97 -31.84 -6.40
C GLY A 881 -17.12 -32.75 -6.82
N ALA A 882 -16.83 -33.99 -7.21
CA ALA A 882 -17.88 -34.95 -7.57
C ALA A 882 -18.88 -35.14 -6.40
N ILE A 883 -20.15 -34.73 -6.61
CA ILE A 883 -21.20 -34.80 -5.60
C ILE A 883 -21.53 -36.26 -5.27
N LYS A 884 -21.31 -36.64 -4.02
CA LYS A 884 -21.52 -38.00 -3.47
C LYS A 884 -22.56 -38.02 -2.35
N PHE A 885 -23.43 -37.02 -2.31
CA PHE A 885 -24.42 -36.80 -1.26
C PHE A 885 -25.76 -36.38 -1.86
N LEU A 886 -26.85 -36.70 -1.16
CA LEU A 886 -28.21 -36.35 -1.56
C LEU A 886 -28.42 -34.81 -1.62
N PRO A 887 -29.43 -34.33 -2.38
CA PRO A 887 -29.82 -32.92 -2.42
C PRO A 887 -29.94 -32.29 -1.02
N THR A 888 -29.32 -31.13 -0.83
CA THR A 888 -29.21 -30.45 0.48
C THR A 888 -30.47 -29.72 0.88
N TYR A 889 -31.37 -29.46 -0.07
CA TYR A 889 -32.62 -28.74 0.05
C TYR A 889 -33.73 -29.51 -0.70
N LYS A 890 -35.02 -29.39 -0.37
CA LYS A 890 -35.61 -28.74 0.80
C LYS A 890 -36.13 -29.82 1.75
N PHE A 891 -35.72 -29.77 3.01
CA PHE A 891 -36.21 -30.66 4.06
C PHE A 891 -37.40 -30.06 4.84
N ASP A 892 -38.12 -30.94 5.53
CA ASP A 892 -38.96 -30.56 6.65
C ASP A 892 -38.12 -30.40 7.92
N LEU A 893 -38.50 -29.47 8.80
CA LEU A 893 -37.70 -29.15 9.98
C LEU A 893 -37.66 -30.33 10.98
N GLY A 894 -36.47 -30.65 11.48
CA GLY A 894 -36.24 -31.69 12.49
C GLY A 894 -36.16 -33.13 11.98
N ASN A 895 -36.49 -33.40 10.71
CA ASN A 895 -36.53 -34.74 10.14
C ASN A 895 -35.87 -34.79 8.74
N ASP A 896 -35.81 -35.98 8.12
CA ASP A 896 -35.11 -36.22 6.84
C ASP A 896 -36.05 -36.39 5.63
N ASN A 897 -37.33 -36.02 5.76
CA ASN A 897 -38.27 -35.93 4.64
C ASN A 897 -38.00 -34.66 3.82
N TYR A 898 -38.24 -34.76 2.51
CA TYR A 898 -38.23 -33.62 1.61
C TYR A 898 -39.62 -32.97 1.54
N ASP A 899 -39.64 -31.64 1.50
CA ASP A 899 -40.81 -30.72 1.56
C ASP A 899 -42.17 -31.38 1.29
N THR A 900 -42.88 -31.74 2.37
CA THR A 900 -44.27 -32.24 2.29
C THR A 900 -45.32 -31.12 2.44
N SER A 901 -44.93 -29.85 2.33
CA SER A 901 -45.90 -28.74 2.30
C SER A 901 -46.64 -28.67 0.96
N GLU A 902 -47.72 -27.87 0.91
CA GLU A 902 -48.47 -27.57 -0.33
C GLU A 902 -47.59 -27.04 -1.49
N LYS A 903 -46.37 -26.56 -1.19
CA LYS A 903 -45.40 -26.07 -2.18
C LYS A 903 -44.50 -27.17 -2.74
N ALA A 904 -44.48 -28.34 -2.11
CA ALA A 904 -43.94 -29.62 -2.56
C ALA A 904 -42.60 -29.56 -3.32
N ARG A 905 -41.69 -28.66 -2.91
CA ARG A 905 -40.56 -28.21 -3.73
C ARG A 905 -39.65 -29.37 -4.14
N ILE A 906 -39.29 -29.39 -5.43
CA ILE A 906 -38.31 -30.33 -5.98
C ILE A 906 -36.98 -30.18 -5.20
N PRO A 907 -36.39 -31.28 -4.71
CA PRO A 907 -35.09 -31.24 -4.05
C PRO A 907 -33.97 -30.72 -4.96
N ALA A 908 -32.96 -30.09 -4.38
CA ALA A 908 -31.82 -29.50 -5.11
C ALA A 908 -30.53 -29.47 -4.28
N TRP A 909 -29.39 -29.47 -4.97
CA TRP A 909 -28.10 -29.05 -4.41
C TRP A 909 -27.98 -27.53 -4.51
N THR A 910 -28.62 -26.82 -3.59
CA THR A 910 -28.52 -25.36 -3.44
C THR A 910 -27.19 -24.93 -2.85
N ASP A 911 -26.65 -25.75 -1.94
CA ASP A 911 -25.47 -25.46 -1.13
C ASP A 911 -24.23 -26.07 -1.81
N ARG A 912 -23.31 -25.23 -2.30
CA ARG A 912 -22.22 -25.63 -3.22
C ARG A 912 -20.87 -25.06 -2.79
N ILE A 913 -19.79 -25.73 -3.19
CA ILE A 913 -18.41 -25.27 -2.97
C ILE A 913 -17.62 -25.47 -4.27
N LEU A 914 -17.13 -24.37 -4.85
CA LEU A 914 -16.39 -24.32 -6.11
C LEU A 914 -15.00 -23.73 -5.89
N TYR A 915 -14.04 -24.09 -6.73
CA TYR A 915 -12.68 -23.53 -6.64
C TYR A 915 -12.02 -23.27 -7.99
N LYS A 916 -11.14 -22.27 -8.05
CA LYS A 916 -10.30 -21.92 -9.21
C LYS A 916 -8.87 -21.75 -8.72
N ILE A 917 -7.93 -22.21 -9.55
CA ILE A 917 -6.48 -22.08 -9.35
C ILE A 917 -5.94 -21.33 -10.58
N ASP A 918 -5.00 -20.41 -10.38
CA ASP A 918 -4.27 -19.75 -11.46
C ASP A 918 -3.04 -20.60 -11.84
N PRO A 919 -3.05 -21.31 -12.99
CA PRO A 919 -1.96 -22.21 -13.37
C PRO A 919 -0.66 -21.46 -13.71
N THR A 920 -0.70 -20.13 -13.86
CA THR A 920 0.49 -19.34 -14.23
C THR A 920 1.42 -19.03 -13.05
N LYS A 921 0.97 -19.27 -11.81
CA LYS A 921 1.65 -18.78 -10.59
C LYS A 921 2.23 -19.88 -9.68
N GLY A 922 2.19 -21.14 -10.11
CA GLY A 922 2.89 -22.27 -9.46
C GLY A 922 2.30 -22.80 -8.15
N THR A 923 1.25 -22.18 -7.61
CA THR A 923 0.51 -22.67 -6.44
C THR A 923 -0.45 -23.79 -6.87
N ASP A 924 -0.26 -25.01 -6.36
CA ASP A 924 -1.20 -26.13 -6.54
C ASP A 924 -2.22 -26.22 -5.39
N MET A 925 -3.39 -26.80 -5.65
CA MET A 925 -4.37 -27.13 -4.62
C MET A 925 -5.17 -28.39 -4.97
N ARG A 926 -5.15 -29.36 -4.05
CA ARG A 926 -5.91 -30.60 -4.16
C ARG A 926 -7.10 -30.61 -3.20
N GLN A 927 -8.31 -30.77 -3.73
CA GLN A 927 -9.49 -31.11 -2.94
C GLN A 927 -9.39 -32.55 -2.42
N THR A 928 -9.61 -32.76 -1.11
CA THR A 928 -9.44 -34.06 -0.44
C THR A 928 -10.75 -34.70 0.01
N GLU A 929 -11.75 -33.91 0.40
CA GLU A 929 -13.10 -34.36 0.72
C GLU A 929 -14.13 -33.31 0.24
N TYR A 930 -15.32 -33.77 -0.14
CA TYR A 930 -16.48 -32.91 -0.45
C TYR A 930 -17.76 -33.67 -0.13
N THR A 931 -18.53 -33.22 0.84
CA THR A 931 -19.68 -33.96 1.39
C THR A 931 -20.67 -33.07 2.16
N SER A 932 -21.82 -33.63 2.54
CA SER A 932 -22.87 -32.98 3.33
C SER A 932 -23.17 -33.75 4.62
N VAL A 933 -23.40 -33.03 5.72
CA VAL A 933 -23.74 -33.64 7.02
C VAL A 933 -25.26 -33.73 7.16
N MET A 934 -25.80 -34.75 6.51
CA MET A 934 -27.25 -34.99 6.37
C MET A 934 -28.00 -35.18 7.71
N ASN A 935 -27.31 -35.45 8.82
CA ASN A 935 -27.91 -35.69 10.14
C ASN A 935 -28.05 -34.43 11.04
N LEU A 936 -27.74 -33.24 10.50
CA LEU A 936 -28.00 -31.95 11.15
C LEU A 936 -29.32 -31.36 10.62
N ARG A 937 -30.37 -31.34 11.47
CA ARG A 937 -31.77 -31.20 11.02
C ARG A 937 -32.51 -29.92 11.46
N PHE A 938 -31.82 -28.92 12.00
CA PHE A 938 -32.49 -27.72 12.53
C PHE A 938 -32.89 -26.70 11.44
N SER A 939 -32.28 -26.78 10.26
CA SER A 939 -32.63 -26.03 9.05
C SER A 939 -33.40 -26.93 8.06
N ASP A 940 -34.05 -26.32 7.06
CA ASP A 940 -34.57 -27.03 5.88
C ASP A 940 -33.50 -27.23 4.79
N HIS A 941 -32.28 -26.74 5.02
CA HIS A 941 -31.07 -27.13 4.31
C HIS A 941 -30.28 -28.20 5.10
N ARG A 942 -29.23 -28.74 4.47
CA ARG A 942 -28.17 -29.52 5.11
C ARG A 942 -26.81 -28.88 4.85
N PRO A 943 -25.93 -28.81 5.86
CA PRO A 943 -24.62 -28.16 5.73
C PRO A 943 -23.70 -28.96 4.82
N VAL A 944 -22.89 -28.26 4.02
CA VAL A 944 -21.89 -28.84 3.12
C VAL A 944 -20.50 -28.44 3.59
N TYR A 945 -19.51 -29.32 3.42
CA TYR A 945 -18.10 -28.95 3.56
C TYR A 945 -17.20 -29.61 2.52
N SER A 946 -16.05 -28.99 2.33
CA SER A 946 -14.94 -29.46 1.53
C SER A 946 -13.64 -29.25 2.28
N THR A 947 -12.65 -30.09 1.99
CA THR A 947 -11.28 -29.95 2.52
C THR A 947 -10.29 -29.86 1.37
N PHE A 948 -9.24 -29.06 1.56
CA PHE A 948 -8.24 -28.77 0.55
C PHE A 948 -6.84 -28.81 1.17
N ASN A 949 -5.88 -29.35 0.41
CA ASN A 949 -4.45 -29.17 0.65
C ASN A 949 -3.96 -28.10 -0.35
N VAL A 950 -3.52 -26.94 0.15
CA VAL A 950 -2.99 -25.83 -0.65
C VAL A 950 -1.47 -25.83 -0.55
N GLN A 951 -0.75 -25.93 -1.66
CA GLN A 951 0.71 -25.87 -1.70
C GLN A 951 1.16 -24.41 -1.84
N VAL A 952 1.47 -23.74 -0.73
CA VAL A 952 1.90 -22.33 -0.73
C VAL A 952 3.41 -22.21 -0.93
N ARG A 953 3.82 -21.21 -1.72
CA ARG A 953 5.23 -20.84 -1.94
C ARG A 953 5.79 -20.16 -0.69
N VAL A 954 6.94 -20.61 -0.22
CA VAL A 954 7.70 -20.04 0.89
C VAL A 954 9.04 -19.55 0.36
N VAL A 955 9.27 -18.24 0.42
CA VAL A 955 10.52 -17.61 -0.03
C VAL A 955 11.36 -17.19 1.17
N ASP A 956 12.57 -17.72 1.26
CA ASP A 956 13.60 -17.26 2.19
C ASP A 956 14.28 -16.00 1.60
N GLU A 957 13.71 -14.83 1.91
CA GLU A 957 14.22 -13.55 1.43
C GLU A 957 15.65 -13.23 1.95
N GLN A 958 16.07 -13.80 3.09
CA GLN A 958 17.45 -13.64 3.55
C GLN A 958 18.39 -14.43 2.64
N LYS A 959 18.14 -15.74 2.48
CA LYS A 959 18.99 -16.62 1.66
C LYS A 959 18.97 -16.22 0.18
N LYS A 960 17.82 -15.78 -0.34
CA LYS A 960 17.69 -15.15 -1.66
C LYS A 960 18.58 -13.90 -1.78
N GLY A 961 18.58 -13.03 -0.77
CA GLY A 961 19.46 -11.86 -0.69
C GLY A 961 20.96 -12.19 -0.56
N GLU A 962 21.31 -13.29 0.11
CA GLU A 962 22.67 -13.82 0.20
C GLU A 962 23.15 -14.39 -1.14
N ILE A 963 22.33 -15.22 -1.80
CA ILE A 963 22.61 -15.78 -3.14
C ILE A 963 22.69 -14.67 -4.19
N LEU A 964 21.83 -13.66 -4.13
CA LEU A 964 21.88 -12.47 -5.00
C LEU A 964 23.27 -11.79 -4.88
N LYS A 965 23.75 -11.55 -3.65
CA LYS A 965 25.08 -10.98 -3.40
C LYS A 965 26.21 -11.90 -3.86
N GLU A 966 26.11 -13.20 -3.63
CA GLU A 966 27.07 -14.21 -4.09
C GLU A 966 27.21 -14.20 -5.62
N LEU A 967 26.08 -14.22 -6.33
CA LEU A 967 26.03 -14.21 -7.79
C LEU A 967 26.59 -12.91 -8.38
N TYR A 968 26.24 -11.75 -7.82
CA TYR A 968 26.86 -10.46 -8.21
C TYR A 968 28.37 -10.49 -7.98
N ALA A 969 28.83 -10.81 -6.77
CA ALA A 969 30.26 -10.83 -6.44
C ALA A 969 31.06 -11.81 -7.31
N LYS A 970 30.46 -12.97 -7.65
CA LYS A 970 31.06 -13.94 -8.57
C LYS A 970 31.19 -13.36 -9.98
N ARG A 971 30.13 -12.75 -10.53
CA ARG A 971 30.17 -12.21 -11.90
C ARG A 971 31.11 -11.00 -12.01
N TYR A 972 31.20 -10.18 -10.96
CA TYR A 972 32.19 -9.09 -10.87
C TYR A 972 33.63 -9.59 -10.78
N ARG A 973 33.89 -10.72 -10.10
CA ARG A 973 35.24 -11.30 -10.08
C ARG A 973 35.64 -11.83 -11.46
N GLN A 974 34.76 -12.57 -12.13
CA GLN A 974 35.00 -13.05 -13.49
C GLN A 974 35.31 -11.90 -14.45
N LEU A 975 34.55 -10.79 -14.38
CA LEU A 975 34.80 -9.61 -15.19
C LEU A 975 36.07 -8.82 -14.81
N ARG A 976 36.76 -9.15 -13.70
CA ARG A 976 38.11 -8.65 -13.41
C ARG A 976 39.19 -9.65 -13.84
N GLU A 977 38.97 -10.93 -13.62
CA GLU A 977 39.83 -12.02 -14.11
C GLU A 977 39.94 -11.95 -15.65
N ASP A 978 38.82 -11.69 -16.35
CA ASP A 978 38.73 -11.43 -17.80
C ASP A 978 39.43 -10.11 -18.26
N ILE A 979 39.95 -9.27 -17.34
CA ILE A 979 40.66 -8.00 -17.62
C ILE A 979 42.13 -8.07 -17.18
N GLU A 980 42.42 -8.68 -16.04
CA GLU A 980 43.77 -8.83 -15.49
C GLU A 980 44.64 -9.79 -16.36
N ASP A 981 44.03 -10.72 -17.10
CA ASP A 981 44.73 -11.57 -18.10
C ASP A 981 45.10 -10.82 -19.41
N ASP A 982 44.67 -9.56 -19.61
CA ASP A 982 44.95 -8.72 -20.80
C ASP A 982 45.89 -7.52 -20.48
N GLU A 983 46.56 -7.52 -19.32
CA GLU A 983 47.54 -6.47 -18.93
C GLU A 983 48.88 -6.56 -19.73
N SER A 984 48.83 -6.24 -21.03
CA SER A 984 50.02 -5.80 -21.78
C SER A 984 49.74 -4.59 -22.67
N ASP A 985 50.16 -3.41 -22.20
CA ASP A 985 50.19 -2.10 -22.88
C ASP A 985 48.88 -1.56 -23.49
N SER A 986 48.14 -0.83 -22.66
CA SER A 986 47.35 0.39 -23.00
C SER A 986 46.51 0.41 -24.30
N ASP A 987 45.23 0.01 -24.20
CA ASP A 987 44.07 0.63 -24.90
C ASP A 987 42.73 -0.01 -24.43
N ALA A 988 42.49 -0.06 -23.11
CA ALA A 988 41.49 -0.95 -22.50
C ALA A 988 40.00 -0.59 -22.66
N ASP A 989 39.65 0.62 -23.16
CA ASP A 989 38.25 1.06 -23.28
C ASP A 989 37.48 0.45 -24.48
N ASP A 990 38.18 -0.20 -25.43
CA ASP A 990 37.65 -0.52 -26.78
C ASP A 990 37.09 -1.95 -26.95
N LEU A 991 37.18 -2.83 -25.93
CA LEU A 991 36.99 -4.29 -26.09
C LEU A 991 35.63 -4.87 -25.66
N VAL A 992 34.71 -4.05 -25.13
CA VAL A 992 33.37 -4.49 -24.72
C VAL A 992 32.46 -4.78 -25.93
N GLY A 993 32.58 -5.99 -26.50
CA GLY A 993 31.67 -6.46 -27.57
C GLY A 993 32.08 -7.71 -28.35
N TYR A 994 33.33 -8.19 -28.24
CA TYR A 994 33.89 -9.19 -29.16
C TYR A 994 33.61 -10.67 -28.82
N GLN A 995 32.34 -11.04 -28.65
CA GLN A 995 31.93 -12.45 -28.60
C GLN A 995 31.52 -13.00 -29.98
N SER A 996 31.71 -14.30 -30.20
CA SER A 996 31.33 -14.95 -31.46
C SER A 996 29.83 -15.21 -31.53
N ILE A 997 29.26 -15.01 -32.72
CA ILE A 997 27.82 -15.11 -32.97
C ILE A 997 27.30 -16.56 -32.86
N ALA A 998 28.18 -17.55 -33.01
CA ALA A 998 27.86 -18.97 -32.77
C ALA A 998 29.10 -19.78 -32.31
N PRO A 999 28.92 -20.84 -31.51
CA PRO A 999 30.03 -21.71 -31.08
C PRO A 999 30.80 -22.31 -32.26
N GLY A 1000 32.12 -22.09 -32.30
CA GLY A 1000 33.01 -22.62 -33.34
C GLY A 1000 33.17 -21.74 -34.59
N LEU A 1001 32.64 -20.51 -34.60
CA LEU A 1001 33.05 -19.46 -35.54
C LEU A 1001 34.01 -18.47 -34.86
N PRO A 1002 34.94 -17.82 -35.59
CA PRO A 1002 35.69 -16.68 -35.07
C PRO A 1002 34.77 -15.46 -34.85
N PRO A 1003 35.13 -14.52 -33.96
CA PRO A 1003 34.39 -13.27 -33.79
C PRO A 1003 34.43 -12.41 -35.06
N ALA A 1004 33.50 -11.47 -35.18
CA ALA A 1004 33.41 -10.56 -36.32
C ALA A 1004 34.68 -9.68 -36.45
N SER A 1005 35.06 -9.36 -37.70
CA SER A 1005 36.23 -8.52 -37.97
C SER A 1005 36.01 -7.07 -37.52
N SER A 1006 37.03 -6.47 -36.91
CA SER A 1006 37.17 -5.03 -36.70
C SER A 1006 38.28 -4.46 -37.60
N ASP A 1007 38.48 -3.14 -37.55
CA ASP A 1007 39.62 -2.49 -38.20
C ASP A 1007 40.96 -2.92 -37.58
N ARG A 1008 40.97 -3.37 -36.31
CA ARG A 1008 42.13 -3.87 -35.56
C ARG A 1008 42.39 -5.37 -35.76
N ARG A 1009 41.36 -6.22 -35.94
CA ARG A 1009 41.49 -7.68 -36.14
C ARG A 1009 40.57 -8.21 -37.24
N LYS A 1010 41.13 -8.87 -38.25
CA LYS A 1010 40.38 -9.45 -39.38
C LYS A 1010 40.37 -10.97 -39.28
N TRP A 1011 39.20 -11.61 -39.17
CA TRP A 1011 39.11 -13.06 -38.90
C TRP A 1011 39.69 -13.96 -40.01
N TRP A 1012 39.89 -13.42 -41.21
CA TRP A 1012 40.54 -14.11 -42.32
C TRP A 1012 42.07 -13.93 -42.35
N LEU A 1013 42.67 -13.24 -41.37
CA LEU A 1013 44.11 -13.10 -41.18
C LEU A 1013 44.54 -13.71 -39.84
N ASP A 1014 45.62 -14.48 -39.86
CA ASP A 1014 46.32 -14.98 -38.69
C ASP A 1014 47.83 -14.70 -38.86
N GLY A 1015 48.42 -13.93 -37.93
CA GLY A 1015 49.79 -13.42 -38.07
C GLY A 1015 50.07 -12.71 -39.41
N ASP A 1016 49.16 -11.83 -39.84
CA ASP A 1016 49.14 -11.14 -41.15
C ASP A 1016 49.13 -12.04 -42.40
N LYS A 1017 48.92 -13.36 -42.24
CA LYS A 1017 48.77 -14.31 -43.35
C LYS A 1017 47.30 -14.70 -43.52
N PRO A 1018 46.82 -14.91 -44.76
CA PRO A 1018 45.46 -15.38 -44.97
C PRO A 1018 45.26 -16.78 -44.36
N VAL A 1019 44.19 -16.96 -43.60
CA VAL A 1019 43.81 -18.26 -43.01
C VAL A 1019 43.55 -19.25 -44.15
N ALA A 1020 44.32 -20.34 -44.18
CA ALA A 1020 44.29 -21.31 -45.25
C ALA A 1020 43.12 -22.30 -45.14
N SER A 1021 42.61 -22.75 -46.29
CA SER A 1021 41.64 -23.83 -46.37
C SER A 1021 42.24 -25.15 -45.88
N LYS A 1022 41.50 -25.88 -45.04
CA LYS A 1022 41.79 -27.30 -44.76
C LYS A 1022 41.25 -28.24 -45.83
N VAL A 1023 40.21 -27.81 -46.56
CA VAL A 1023 39.67 -28.51 -47.73
C VAL A 1023 40.72 -28.54 -48.83
N VAL A 1024 41.15 -29.76 -49.20
CA VAL A 1024 42.02 -30.07 -50.34
C VAL A 1024 41.18 -30.01 -51.64
N PRO A 1025 41.73 -29.66 -52.83
CA PRO A 1025 40.98 -29.72 -54.09
C PRO A 1025 40.50 -31.14 -54.46
N PRO A 1026 39.45 -31.28 -55.29
CA PRO A 1026 38.92 -32.58 -55.72
C PRO A 1026 39.82 -33.28 -56.74
N GLU A 1027 39.75 -34.62 -56.75
CA GLU A 1027 40.18 -35.43 -57.88
C GLU A 1027 39.15 -35.40 -59.03
N GLU A 1028 39.58 -35.76 -60.25
CA GLU A 1028 38.76 -35.64 -61.46
C GLU A 1028 37.54 -36.57 -61.41
N GLY A 1029 36.33 -36.01 -61.54
CA GLY A 1029 35.04 -36.72 -61.40
C GLY A 1029 34.37 -36.58 -60.02
N MET A 1030 35.07 -36.05 -59.02
CA MET A 1030 34.49 -35.76 -57.69
C MET A 1030 33.73 -34.43 -57.66
N LYS A 1031 32.71 -34.33 -56.79
CA LYS A 1031 31.98 -33.08 -56.47
C LYS A 1031 31.94 -32.85 -54.96
N LEU A 1032 31.78 -31.61 -54.53
CA LEU A 1032 31.78 -31.24 -53.10
C LEU A 1032 30.66 -32.01 -52.38
N ASN A 1033 30.98 -32.65 -51.26
CA ASN A 1033 30.00 -33.38 -50.46
C ASN A 1033 28.89 -32.42 -49.96
N PRO A 1034 27.62 -32.62 -50.34
CA PRO A 1034 26.53 -31.72 -49.99
C PRO A 1034 26.12 -31.81 -48.51
N ASP A 1035 26.40 -32.93 -47.85
CA ASP A 1035 26.04 -33.18 -46.44
C ASP A 1035 27.11 -32.69 -45.46
N ARG A 1036 28.30 -32.31 -45.96
CA ARG A 1036 29.44 -31.91 -45.11
C ARG A 1036 29.20 -30.59 -44.37
N ASN A 1037 29.78 -30.47 -43.18
CA ASN A 1037 29.71 -29.24 -42.40
C ASN A 1037 30.15 -27.97 -43.19
N GLY A 1038 29.29 -26.94 -43.18
CA GLY A 1038 29.50 -25.69 -43.92
C GLY A 1038 30.66 -24.80 -43.47
N ASN A 1039 31.36 -25.12 -42.37
CA ASN A 1039 32.57 -24.40 -41.94
C ASN A 1039 33.85 -25.05 -42.52
N PRO A 1040 34.48 -24.48 -43.58
CA PRO A 1040 35.60 -25.12 -44.28
C PRO A 1040 36.93 -25.10 -43.51
N TRP A 1041 37.04 -24.35 -42.40
CA TRP A 1041 38.28 -24.26 -41.61
C TRP A 1041 38.32 -25.29 -40.46
N ARG A 1042 37.29 -26.12 -40.32
CA ARG A 1042 37.16 -27.15 -39.29
C ARG A 1042 37.22 -28.54 -39.92
N GLU A 1043 38.01 -29.43 -39.33
CA GLU A 1043 37.98 -30.86 -39.68
C GLU A 1043 36.65 -31.48 -39.21
N GLY A 1044 35.88 -32.02 -40.16
CA GLY A 1044 34.76 -32.94 -39.91
C GLY A 1044 35.23 -34.38 -40.01
N GLY A 1045 34.42 -35.32 -39.50
CA GLY A 1045 34.61 -36.77 -39.72
C GLY A 1045 33.96 -37.26 -41.01
N GLU A 1046 33.89 -36.38 -42.01
CA GLU A 1046 33.08 -36.48 -43.23
C GLU A 1046 33.99 -36.17 -44.42
N ASP A 1047 33.95 -36.96 -45.49
CA ASP A 1047 34.77 -36.71 -46.68
C ASP A 1047 34.36 -35.39 -47.36
N ASP A 1048 35.34 -34.54 -47.72
CA ASP A 1048 35.07 -33.26 -48.40
C ASP A 1048 34.43 -33.43 -49.79
N TRP A 1049 34.65 -34.58 -50.44
CA TRP A 1049 34.32 -34.84 -51.83
C TRP A 1049 33.67 -36.21 -52.02
N VAL A 1050 32.70 -36.29 -52.94
CA VAL A 1050 31.98 -37.52 -53.30
C VAL A 1050 32.04 -37.74 -54.81
N LEU A 1051 32.20 -39.00 -55.22
CA LEU A 1051 32.17 -39.40 -56.63
C LEU A 1051 30.73 -39.37 -57.15
N VAL A 1052 30.51 -38.86 -58.37
CA VAL A 1052 29.18 -38.85 -59.00
C VAL A 1052 29.25 -39.54 -60.35
N GLU A 1053 28.74 -40.78 -60.41
CA GLU A 1053 28.61 -41.51 -61.67
C GLU A 1053 27.61 -40.81 -62.61
N GLU A 1054 28.05 -40.48 -63.83
CA GLU A 1054 27.19 -39.82 -64.82
C GLU A 1054 26.32 -40.84 -65.55
N LEU A 1055 25.05 -40.96 -65.15
CA LEU A 1055 24.03 -41.66 -65.92
C LEU A 1055 23.61 -40.82 -67.15
N GLU A 1056 23.85 -41.38 -68.35
CA GLU A 1056 23.60 -40.71 -69.63
C GLU A 1056 22.15 -40.23 -69.80
N THR A 1057 21.97 -39.01 -70.31
CA THR A 1057 20.65 -38.42 -70.55
C THR A 1057 20.25 -38.50 -72.03
N LYS A 1058 18.97 -38.84 -72.30
CA LYS A 1058 18.39 -38.75 -73.65
C LYS A 1058 17.32 -37.66 -73.75
N GLU A 1059 17.74 -36.56 -74.37
CA GLU A 1059 16.98 -35.60 -75.16
C GLU A 1059 15.59 -35.12 -74.67
N ARG A 1060 15.50 -33.81 -74.39
CA ARG A 1060 14.83 -32.90 -75.35
C ARG A 1060 15.18 -31.41 -75.15
N ASN A 1061 15.76 -30.85 -76.23
CA ASN A 1061 15.75 -29.45 -76.69
C ASN A 1061 14.80 -28.45 -75.96
N LYS A 1062 15.16 -27.17 -75.78
CA LYS A 1062 15.74 -26.27 -76.81
C LYS A 1062 16.25 -24.92 -76.23
N LYS A 1063 17.43 -24.43 -76.69
CA LYS A 1063 17.88 -23.01 -76.93
C LYS A 1063 17.58 -21.89 -75.88
N GLU A 1064 18.44 -20.88 -75.62
CA GLU A 1064 19.78 -20.51 -76.11
C GLU A 1064 20.51 -19.58 -75.09
N ALA A 1065 21.77 -19.16 -75.32
CA ALA A 1065 22.73 -18.77 -74.26
C ALA A 1065 23.45 -17.39 -74.41
N LYS A 1066 24.39 -17.10 -73.47
CA LYS A 1066 25.34 -15.95 -73.30
C LYS A 1066 24.85 -14.82 -72.35
N SER A 1067 25.69 -14.13 -71.55
CA SER A 1067 27.11 -14.30 -71.16
C SER A 1067 27.46 -13.43 -69.91
N LYS A 1068 28.55 -13.74 -69.17
CA LYS A 1068 29.01 -13.01 -67.96
C LYS A 1068 29.66 -11.63 -68.25
N PRO A 1069 29.70 -10.73 -67.25
CA PRO A 1069 30.77 -9.74 -67.05
C PRO A 1069 31.40 -9.77 -65.62
N GLU A 1070 32.51 -9.03 -65.44
CA GLU A 1070 33.31 -8.89 -64.20
C GLU A 1070 33.10 -7.55 -63.46
N PRO A 1071 33.56 -7.37 -62.20
CA PRO A 1071 33.29 -6.18 -61.38
C PRO A 1071 34.37 -5.07 -61.43
N PRO A 1072 34.00 -3.78 -61.25
CA PRO A 1072 34.92 -2.63 -61.20
C PRO A 1072 35.38 -2.21 -59.77
N ALA A 1073 36.30 -1.23 -59.71
CA ALA A 1073 37.19 -0.93 -58.56
C ALA A 1073 36.86 0.38 -57.77
N PRO A 1074 37.50 0.65 -56.59
CA PRO A 1074 37.06 1.67 -55.62
C PRO A 1074 37.76 3.05 -55.74
N ARG A 1075 37.38 4.02 -54.87
CA ARG A 1075 37.99 5.38 -54.79
C ARG A 1075 38.29 5.84 -53.34
N LYS A 1076 39.19 6.84 -53.22
CA LYS A 1076 39.74 7.41 -51.96
C LYS A 1076 39.22 8.83 -51.66
N ALA A 1077 39.62 9.40 -50.51
CA ALA A 1077 39.01 10.58 -49.85
C ALA A 1077 39.90 11.86 -49.82
N LYS A 1078 39.49 12.87 -49.00
CA LYS A 1078 40.13 14.18 -48.65
C LYS A 1078 39.93 15.31 -49.69
N ILE A 1079 39.86 16.63 -49.36
CA ILE A 1079 39.87 17.44 -48.10
C ILE A 1079 39.25 18.86 -48.37
N PRO A 1080 38.71 19.61 -47.37
CA PRO A 1080 38.22 21.01 -47.48
C PRO A 1080 39.24 22.07 -46.94
N PRO A 1081 39.13 23.38 -47.27
CA PRO A 1081 38.27 24.37 -46.54
C PRO A 1081 37.69 25.48 -47.50
N SER A 1082 37.38 26.78 -47.22
CA SER A 1082 37.47 27.73 -46.08
C SER A 1082 36.64 29.03 -46.32
N VAL A 1083 36.20 29.73 -45.25
CA VAL A 1083 36.12 31.24 -45.08
C VAL A 1083 35.06 32.07 -45.89
N SER A 1084 34.50 33.23 -45.42
CA SER A 1084 34.05 33.70 -44.08
C SER A 1084 33.23 35.04 -44.08
N ILE A 1085 32.13 35.14 -43.31
CA ILE A 1085 31.54 36.36 -42.64
C ILE A 1085 30.84 37.47 -43.51
N VAL A 1086 29.99 38.29 -42.86
CA VAL A 1086 29.41 39.64 -43.21
C VAL A 1086 28.08 39.65 -44.02
N SER A 1087 27.05 40.51 -43.80
CA SER A 1087 26.32 41.05 -42.60
C SER A 1087 25.05 41.87 -43.04
N ASN A 1088 24.31 42.52 -42.10
CA ASN A 1088 23.28 43.59 -42.27
C ASN A 1088 21.88 43.16 -42.83
N ASP A 1089 20.72 43.47 -42.19
CA ASP A 1089 19.94 44.73 -42.02
C ASP A 1089 19.04 45.09 -43.25
N THR A 1090 17.79 45.60 -43.20
CA THR A 1090 16.91 46.14 -42.10
C THR A 1090 15.39 46.24 -42.50
N ASN A 1091 14.53 46.66 -41.55
CA ASN A 1091 13.24 47.43 -41.68
C ASN A 1091 11.83 46.79 -41.96
N GLU A 1092 10.86 47.17 -41.08
CA GLU A 1092 9.51 47.80 -41.29
C GLU A 1092 8.44 47.22 -42.28
N GLU A 1093 7.11 47.41 -42.14
CA GLU A 1093 6.17 47.66 -41.01
C GLU A 1093 4.71 47.23 -41.39
N ARG A 1094 3.83 47.04 -40.37
CA ARG A 1094 2.34 47.16 -40.34
C ARG A 1094 1.35 46.54 -41.39
N ASN A 1095 0.69 45.47 -40.94
CA ASN A 1095 -0.73 45.40 -40.48
C ASN A 1095 -1.98 45.53 -41.43
N LYS A 1096 -2.97 44.61 -41.22
CA LYS A 1096 -4.44 44.61 -41.54
C LYS A 1096 -5.01 43.81 -42.76
N THR A 1097 -6.27 43.37 -42.55
CA THR A 1097 -7.18 42.45 -43.30
C THR A 1097 -8.27 43.24 -44.11
N PRO A 1098 -9.29 42.68 -44.87
CA PRO A 1098 -9.98 41.37 -44.77
C PRO A 1098 -10.43 40.70 -46.16
N PRO A 1099 -11.65 40.12 -46.45
CA PRO A 1099 -11.81 38.86 -47.26
C PRO A 1099 -12.71 38.95 -48.55
N PRO A 1100 -13.04 37.86 -49.30
CA PRO A 1100 -14.44 37.29 -49.37
C PRO A 1100 -14.64 35.78 -49.81
N LYS A 1101 -15.85 35.39 -50.32
CA LYS A 1101 -16.42 34.05 -50.70
C LYS A 1101 -16.54 33.82 -52.27
N PRO A 1102 -17.39 32.92 -52.91
CA PRO A 1102 -17.97 31.54 -52.69
C PRO A 1102 -17.70 30.56 -53.93
N PRO A 1103 -18.60 29.94 -54.77
CA PRO A 1103 -19.90 29.16 -54.67
C PRO A 1103 -20.14 27.87 -55.61
N ALA A 1104 -20.50 26.68 -55.08
CA ALA A 1104 -21.37 25.59 -55.68
C ALA A 1104 -21.02 24.94 -57.09
N PRO A 1105 -21.82 24.04 -57.79
CA PRO A 1105 -23.04 23.23 -57.46
C PRO A 1105 -23.19 21.74 -58.03
N ARG A 1106 -24.24 21.00 -57.59
CA ARG A 1106 -25.14 19.97 -58.28
C ARG A 1106 -24.69 18.55 -58.76
N GLY A 1107 -25.48 17.52 -58.38
CA GLY A 1107 -25.77 16.24 -59.11
C GLY A 1107 -26.28 15.06 -58.23
N SER A 1108 -26.82 13.90 -58.70
CA SER A 1108 -27.88 13.65 -59.73
C SER A 1108 -28.46 12.19 -59.79
N SER A 1109 -29.67 11.96 -59.22
CA SER A 1109 -30.83 11.12 -59.69
C SER A 1109 -30.85 9.56 -59.88
N SER A 1110 -31.87 8.93 -59.24
CA SER A 1110 -32.72 7.78 -59.69
C SER A 1110 -32.17 6.33 -59.59
N ARG A 1111 -32.97 5.23 -59.59
CA ARG A 1111 -34.41 5.04 -59.92
C ARG A 1111 -35.01 3.70 -59.35
N ALA A 1112 -36.29 3.73 -58.92
CA ALA A 1112 -37.28 2.61 -58.86
C ALA A 1112 -37.00 1.35 -57.98
N ALA A 1113 -37.99 0.55 -57.54
CA ALA A 1113 -39.46 0.63 -57.28
C ALA A 1113 -39.94 -0.76 -56.73
N THR A 1114 -41.14 -1.10 -56.23
CA THR A 1114 -42.44 -0.41 -55.93
C THR A 1114 -43.28 -1.29 -54.98
N LEU A 1115 -44.21 -0.71 -54.18
CA LEU A 1115 -45.41 -1.36 -53.56
C LEU A 1115 -45.14 -2.45 -52.48
N THR A 1116 -45.91 -2.68 -51.40
CA THR A 1116 -47.16 -2.16 -50.76
C THR A 1116 -47.10 -2.61 -49.27
N GLN A 1117 -47.73 -2.04 -48.22
CA GLN A 1117 -48.64 -0.90 -47.97
C GLN A 1117 -48.62 -0.65 -46.43
N SER A 1118 -48.54 0.58 -45.89
CA SER A 1118 -49.64 1.46 -45.41
C SER A 1118 -50.62 0.84 -44.37
N TRP A 1119 -51.05 1.46 -43.26
CA TRP A 1119 -51.20 2.89 -42.88
C TRP A 1119 -50.70 3.16 -41.43
N ASN A 1120 -49.84 4.18 -41.20
CA ASN A 1120 -50.12 5.56 -40.69
C ASN A 1120 -50.51 5.68 -39.19
N MET A 1121 -49.69 6.30 -38.33
CA MET A 1121 -49.52 7.76 -38.02
C MET A 1121 -50.54 8.30 -36.98
N ALA A 1122 -50.30 9.36 -36.19
CA ALA A 1122 -49.21 10.36 -36.09
C ALA A 1122 -48.75 10.49 -34.60
N GLY A 1123 -47.78 11.30 -34.12
CA GLY A 1123 -47.25 12.61 -34.56
C GLY A 1123 -48.02 13.77 -33.85
N ALA A 1124 -47.41 14.90 -33.45
CA ALA A 1124 -46.02 15.37 -33.53
C ALA A 1124 -45.75 16.50 -32.48
N TRP A 1125 -44.54 17.09 -32.49
CA TRP A 1125 -44.16 18.28 -31.69
C TRP A 1125 -44.84 19.58 -32.22
N PRO A 1126 -44.81 20.71 -31.47
CA PRO A 1126 -43.74 21.71 -31.73
C PRO A 1126 -43.26 22.52 -30.50
N GLN A 1127 -42.13 23.24 -30.67
CA GLN A 1127 -41.73 24.38 -29.81
C GLN A 1127 -42.15 25.71 -30.47
N SER A 1128 -42.46 26.76 -29.68
CA SER A 1128 -41.71 28.05 -29.72
C SER A 1128 -42.37 29.23 -28.96
N ARG A 1129 -41.61 29.82 -28.02
CA ARG A 1129 -41.44 31.25 -27.67
C ARG A 1129 -42.53 32.34 -27.90
N ASN A 1130 -42.68 33.15 -26.83
CA ASN A 1130 -42.65 34.64 -26.77
C ASN A 1130 -43.92 35.50 -26.63
N LEU A 1131 -43.68 36.64 -25.94
CA LEU A 1131 -44.36 37.94 -25.89
C LEU A 1131 -45.27 38.33 -24.70
N ILE A 1132 -45.18 39.63 -24.40
CA ILE A 1132 -45.49 40.33 -23.14
C ILE A 1132 -46.71 41.25 -23.36
N SER A 1133 -47.59 41.45 -22.35
CA SER A 1133 -47.84 42.79 -21.75
C SER A 1133 -49.05 42.90 -20.79
N LYS A 1134 -49.02 44.00 -19.99
CA LYS A 1134 -50.14 44.74 -19.36
C LYS A 1134 -50.82 44.22 -18.07
N ASN A 1135 -50.30 44.76 -16.96
CA ASN A 1135 -51.02 45.43 -15.83
C ASN A 1135 -52.32 46.19 -16.24
N PRO A 1136 -53.25 46.62 -15.33
CA PRO A 1136 -52.95 47.22 -14.00
C PRO A 1136 -53.95 47.15 -12.78
N LEU A 1137 -53.40 47.37 -11.57
CA LEU A 1137 -53.88 48.21 -10.42
C LEU A 1137 -55.11 47.88 -9.49
N LYS A 1138 -54.83 48.00 -8.17
CA LYS A 1138 -55.63 48.57 -7.02
C LYS A 1138 -56.89 47.83 -6.48
N SER A 1139 -57.42 48.11 -5.27
CA SER A 1139 -56.87 48.18 -3.87
C SER A 1139 -57.93 48.62 -2.83
N ARG A 1140 -57.84 48.16 -1.55
CA ARG A 1140 -58.48 48.71 -0.29
C ARG A 1140 -60.02 48.55 -0.14
N ILE A 1141 -60.71 48.62 1.04
CA ILE A 1141 -60.44 48.41 2.51
C ILE A 1141 -61.82 48.30 3.27
N ALA A 1142 -61.83 47.84 4.55
CA ALA A 1142 -62.92 47.94 5.56
C ALA A 1142 -64.18 47.02 5.39
N ILE A 1143 -65.03 46.62 6.38
CA ILE A 1143 -65.12 46.43 7.87
C ILE A 1143 -66.65 46.52 8.16
N GLN A 1144 -67.37 45.54 8.76
CA GLN A 1144 -67.74 45.45 10.19
C GLN A 1144 -68.76 44.29 10.48
N LYS A 1145 -68.80 43.78 11.75
CA LYS A 1145 -69.87 43.16 12.60
C LYS A 1145 -71.25 42.75 11.96
N GLN A 1146 -72.01 41.71 12.37
CA GLN A 1146 -72.17 41.06 13.71
C GLN A 1146 -73.01 39.74 13.69
N ARG A 1147 -72.98 38.96 14.81
CA ARG A 1147 -73.96 37.96 15.32
C ARG A 1147 -74.00 36.52 14.70
N SER A 1148 -74.77 35.64 15.36
CA SER A 1148 -74.57 34.17 15.58
C SER A 1148 -75.95 33.47 15.87
N PRO A 1149 -76.11 32.18 16.29
CA PRO A 1149 -75.14 31.15 16.75
C PRO A 1149 -75.38 29.66 16.34
N SER A 1150 -74.58 28.75 16.93
CA SER A 1150 -74.68 27.26 16.94
C SER A 1150 -74.39 26.56 15.59
N SER A 1151 -73.62 25.46 15.50
CA SER A 1151 -72.77 24.73 16.47
C SER A 1151 -71.70 23.91 15.66
N SER A 1152 -70.66 23.27 16.21
CA SER A 1152 -70.31 22.92 17.59
C SER A 1152 -68.81 23.08 17.94
N THR A 1153 -68.54 22.95 19.24
CA THR A 1153 -67.28 22.76 19.98
C THR A 1153 -66.53 21.46 19.69
N HIS A 1154 -65.22 21.28 19.93
CA HIS A 1154 -63.98 22.11 20.04
C HIS A 1154 -62.81 21.07 20.29
N LYS A 1155 -61.50 21.19 20.00
CA LYS A 1155 -60.49 22.27 19.83
C LYS A 1155 -60.10 22.97 21.16
N THR A 1156 -58.84 23.29 21.50
CA THR A 1156 -57.54 23.23 20.78
C THR A 1156 -56.36 23.40 21.77
N ILE A 1157 -55.11 23.24 21.26
CA ILE A 1157 -53.88 23.99 21.66
C ILE A 1157 -53.14 23.60 22.96
N SER A 1158 -51.81 23.77 22.89
CA SER A 1158 -50.80 23.52 23.92
C SER A 1158 -50.31 24.80 24.62
N THR A 1159 -49.96 24.72 25.90
CA THR A 1159 -49.09 25.72 26.56
C THR A 1159 -48.05 25.09 27.48
N VAL A 1160 -46.85 25.66 27.38
CA VAL A 1160 -45.59 25.54 28.12
C VAL A 1160 -45.68 25.63 29.66
N LEU A 1161 -44.57 25.24 30.33
CA LEU A 1161 -44.08 25.53 31.70
C LEU A 1161 -44.35 24.52 32.85
N THR A 1162 -43.59 24.71 33.94
CA THR A 1162 -43.19 23.70 34.93
C THR A 1162 -43.69 23.95 36.35
N ALA A 1163 -43.85 22.86 37.13
CA ALA A 1163 -43.34 22.65 38.51
C ALA A 1163 -44.35 22.15 39.59
N ASN A 1164 -43.78 21.38 40.53
CA ASN A 1164 -44.11 21.28 41.97
C ASN A 1164 -45.23 20.37 42.55
N GLN A 1165 -44.79 19.60 43.56
CA GLN A 1165 -45.39 19.24 44.87
C GLN A 1165 -46.51 18.16 45.05
N LEU A 1166 -46.08 17.07 45.71
CA LEU A 1166 -46.60 16.43 46.93
C LEU A 1166 -48.07 15.91 47.09
N LYS A 1167 -48.12 14.58 47.36
CA LYS A 1167 -48.91 13.85 48.41
C LYS A 1167 -50.44 13.63 48.26
N ARG A 1168 -50.80 12.33 48.23
CA ARG A 1168 -51.78 11.57 49.08
C ARG A 1168 -53.19 12.18 49.30
N ARG A 1169 -54.30 11.40 49.30
CA ARG A 1169 -54.53 10.23 50.19
C ARG A 1169 -55.91 9.53 49.94
N GLN A 1170 -55.98 8.21 50.21
CA GLN A 1170 -57.19 7.44 50.67
C GLN A 1170 -58.40 7.28 49.69
N HIS A 1171 -59.34 6.33 49.87
CA HIS A 1171 -59.67 5.46 51.03
C HIS A 1171 -60.34 4.10 50.68
N LYS A 1172 -60.38 3.19 51.67
CA LYS A 1172 -61.22 1.97 51.85
C LYS A 1172 -60.54 0.60 51.57
N GLN A 1173 -61.09 -0.51 52.10
CA GLN A 1173 -60.71 -1.07 53.42
C GLN A 1173 -61.79 -2.04 54.00
N ARG A 1174 -61.52 -3.35 54.13
CA ARG A 1174 -62.23 -4.28 55.05
C ARG A 1174 -61.33 -5.48 55.45
N GLN A 1175 -61.79 -6.37 56.34
CA GLN A 1175 -60.94 -7.17 57.26
C GLN A 1175 -61.23 -8.69 57.28
N HIS A 1176 -60.26 -9.50 57.76
CA HIS A 1176 -60.48 -10.41 58.91
C HIS A 1176 -59.17 -10.81 59.65
N ARG A 1177 -59.17 -11.85 60.52
CA ARG A 1177 -58.32 -11.96 61.75
C ARG A 1177 -57.17 -13.00 61.76
N LYS A 1178 -56.09 -12.61 62.47
CA LYS A 1178 -55.20 -13.30 63.48
C LYS A 1178 -55.48 -14.77 63.91
N PRO A 1179 -54.52 -15.54 64.53
CA PRO A 1179 -53.46 -15.05 65.47
C PRO A 1179 -52.03 -15.69 65.50
N THR A 1180 -51.08 -14.95 66.13
CA THR A 1180 -49.82 -15.39 66.82
C THR A 1180 -48.67 -16.04 65.99
N ARG A 1181 -47.37 -16.00 66.38
CA ARG A 1181 -46.70 -15.62 67.67
C ARG A 1181 -45.29 -14.96 67.48
N GLU A 1182 -44.85 -14.21 68.51
CA GLU A 1182 -43.52 -13.65 68.94
C GLU A 1182 -42.18 -13.95 68.19
N SER A 1183 -41.10 -13.12 68.22
CA SER A 1183 -40.89 -11.68 68.59
C SER A 1183 -39.42 -11.18 68.41
N ASN A 1184 -39.20 -9.89 68.10
CA ASN A 1184 -38.19 -8.90 68.64
C ASN A 1184 -36.64 -9.19 68.66
N LEU A 1185 -35.68 -8.23 68.71
CA LEU A 1185 -35.60 -6.76 68.48
C LEU A 1185 -34.12 -6.23 68.43
N THR A 1186 -33.92 -5.01 67.87
CA THR A 1186 -32.86 -3.99 68.20
C THR A 1186 -31.39 -4.08 67.74
N LYS A 1187 -30.71 -2.92 67.86
CA LYS A 1187 -29.37 -2.54 67.37
C LYS A 1187 -28.27 -2.54 68.47
N SER A 1188 -27.01 -2.49 68.01
CA SER A 1188 -25.93 -1.57 68.44
C SER A 1188 -24.78 -2.05 69.36
N ARG A 1189 -23.66 -1.30 69.21
CA ARG A 1189 -22.62 -0.90 70.21
C ARG A 1189 -21.37 -1.78 70.49
N THR A 1190 -20.24 -1.04 70.54
CA THR A 1190 -19.04 -1.16 71.42
C THR A 1190 -17.96 -2.25 71.25
N ARG A 1191 -16.69 -1.80 71.33
CA ARG A 1191 -15.46 -2.54 71.73
C ARG A 1191 -15.47 -2.79 73.28
N PRO A 1192 -14.44 -3.39 73.97
CA PRO A 1192 -13.16 -3.96 73.53
C PRO A 1192 -12.69 -5.28 74.28
N ARG A 1193 -11.41 -5.65 74.07
CA ARG A 1193 -10.45 -6.30 75.02
C ARG A 1193 -10.36 -7.84 75.23
N ASN A 1194 -9.10 -8.30 75.12
CA ASN A 1194 -8.33 -9.20 76.01
C ASN A 1194 -8.40 -10.76 75.95
N ARG A 1195 -7.29 -11.31 75.42
CA ARG A 1195 -6.32 -12.26 76.05
C ARG A 1195 -6.63 -13.76 76.24
N PHE A 1196 -5.53 -14.52 76.06
CA PHE A 1196 -5.24 -15.91 76.48
C PHE A 1196 -6.05 -17.05 75.80
N ALA A 1197 -5.57 -18.30 75.71
CA ALA A 1197 -4.21 -18.88 75.52
C ALA A 1197 -4.33 -20.42 75.38
N ASN A 1198 -3.20 -21.10 75.10
CA ASN A 1198 -3.00 -22.57 75.18
C ASN A 1198 -3.72 -23.41 74.10
N SER A 1199 -3.26 -24.62 73.71
CA SER A 1199 -1.93 -25.27 73.77
C SER A 1199 -1.98 -26.55 72.88
N ILE A 1200 -0.93 -27.38 72.87
CA ILE A 1200 -0.79 -28.72 72.24
C ILE A 1200 -0.60 -28.66 70.71
N ALA A 1201 0.50 -29.05 70.03
CA ALA A 1201 1.84 -29.60 70.32
C ALA A 1201 2.11 -31.03 69.80
N THR A 1202 3.08 -31.14 68.88
CA THR A 1202 4.02 -32.27 68.58
C THR A 1202 4.99 -31.73 67.51
N LYS A 1203 6.33 -31.77 67.62
CA LYS A 1203 7.29 -32.91 67.63
C LYS A 1203 7.28 -33.70 66.30
N SER A 1204 8.42 -34.03 65.65
CA SER A 1204 9.84 -33.76 65.97
C SER A 1204 10.78 -34.17 64.81
N THR A 1205 12.08 -33.78 64.87
CA THR A 1205 13.29 -34.52 64.37
C THR A 1205 13.45 -34.80 62.84
N ASP A 1206 14.65 -34.92 62.21
CA ASP A 1206 16.03 -34.59 62.62
C ASP A 1206 17.08 -34.61 61.46
N ILE A 1207 18.23 -33.95 61.71
CA ILE A 1207 19.64 -34.33 61.40
C ILE A 1207 20.18 -34.47 59.94
N HIS A 1208 21.42 -33.98 59.81
CA HIS A 1208 22.38 -34.01 58.69
C HIS A 1208 22.61 -35.33 57.91
N LYS A 1209 22.98 -35.21 56.61
CA LYS A 1209 24.36 -35.35 56.03
C LYS A 1209 24.27 -35.14 54.50
N ARG A 1210 25.12 -34.37 53.80
CA ARG A 1210 26.60 -34.28 53.70
C ARG A 1210 27.27 -35.41 52.89
N LYS A 1211 27.38 -35.21 51.56
CA LYS A 1211 28.41 -35.68 50.60
C LYS A 1211 28.25 -34.79 49.32
N GLN A 1212 29.27 -34.29 48.59
CA GLN A 1212 30.54 -34.84 48.05
C GLN A 1212 30.31 -35.89 46.94
N GLN A 1213 31.03 -35.92 45.81
CA GLN A 1213 32.01 -34.98 45.21
C GLN A 1213 32.34 -35.40 43.76
N SER A 1214 32.52 -34.45 42.83
CA SER A 1214 33.27 -34.62 41.55
C SER A 1214 33.28 -33.27 40.81
N SER A 1215 34.36 -32.47 40.83
CA SER A 1215 35.61 -32.56 40.02
C SER A 1215 35.39 -32.09 38.56
N SER A 1216 35.71 -30.83 38.19
CA SER A 1216 37.06 -30.31 37.78
C SER A 1216 37.43 -30.71 36.33
N THR A 1217 38.08 -29.92 35.46
CA THR A 1217 38.88 -28.66 35.54
C THR A 1217 38.57 -27.78 34.31
N ALA A 1218 38.32 -26.47 34.42
CA ALA A 1218 39.29 -25.36 34.53
C ALA A 1218 40.18 -25.08 33.27
N HIS A 1219 39.91 -23.96 32.59
CA HIS A 1219 40.91 -22.97 32.17
C HIS A 1219 40.24 -21.59 31.92
N GLU A 1220 41.02 -20.54 31.70
CA GLU A 1220 40.65 -19.14 31.95
C GLU A 1220 40.80 -18.22 30.70
N THR A 1221 40.60 -16.91 30.91
CA THR A 1221 41.00 -15.76 30.06
C THR A 1221 40.22 -15.48 28.77
N ASN A 1222 39.22 -14.58 28.85
CA ASN A 1222 39.33 -13.23 28.25
C ASN A 1222 38.09 -12.35 28.55
N THR A 1223 38.14 -11.56 29.62
CA THR A 1223 37.21 -10.44 29.86
C THR A 1223 37.86 -9.12 29.42
N SER A 1224 37.56 -8.68 28.19
CA SER A 1224 38.25 -7.54 27.56
C SER A 1224 37.54 -6.20 27.78
N LEU A 1225 38.27 -5.21 28.33
CA LEU A 1225 38.07 -3.74 28.29
C LEU A 1225 36.73 -3.14 28.78
N LEU A 1226 35.57 -3.63 28.30
CA LEU A 1226 34.27 -2.99 28.44
C LEU A 1226 33.87 -2.73 29.91
N ASP A 1227 34.09 -3.71 30.78
CA ASP A 1227 33.77 -3.59 32.21
C ASP A 1227 34.65 -2.54 32.92
N GLN A 1228 35.92 -2.43 32.53
CA GLN A 1228 36.83 -1.43 33.10
C GLN A 1228 36.47 -0.01 32.63
N ILE A 1229 36.06 0.15 31.36
CA ILE A 1229 35.55 1.42 30.82
C ILE A 1229 34.28 1.83 31.56
N THR A 1230 33.32 0.91 31.72
CA THR A 1230 32.06 1.13 32.45
C THR A 1230 32.31 1.52 33.93
N LEU A 1231 33.23 0.84 34.61
CA LEU A 1231 33.56 1.13 36.01
C LEU A 1231 34.27 2.48 36.19
N LEU A 1232 35.10 2.90 35.23
CA LEU A 1232 35.72 4.22 35.22
C LEU A 1232 34.70 5.33 34.92
N HIS A 1233 33.82 5.13 33.93
CA HIS A 1233 32.77 6.08 33.58
C HIS A 1233 31.84 6.36 34.76
N ASN A 1234 31.34 5.30 35.43
CA ASN A 1234 30.48 5.43 36.60
C ASN A 1234 31.15 6.16 37.77
N LYS A 1235 32.45 5.95 38.01
CA LYS A 1235 33.22 6.70 39.02
C LYS A 1235 33.38 8.18 38.65
N TRP A 1236 33.50 8.51 37.38
CA TRP A 1236 33.61 9.90 36.91
C TRP A 1236 32.28 10.66 37.08
N CYS A 1237 31.15 10.04 36.69
CA CYS A 1237 29.82 10.61 36.89
C CYS A 1237 29.50 10.88 38.37
N LEU A 1238 29.80 9.93 39.26
CA LEU A 1238 29.64 10.11 40.71
C LEU A 1238 30.54 11.23 41.28
N SER A 1239 31.73 11.45 40.72
CA SER A 1239 32.60 12.55 41.14
C SER A 1239 32.08 13.95 40.75
N ILE A 1240 31.20 14.05 39.77
CA ILE A 1240 30.59 15.32 39.34
C ILE A 1240 29.36 15.65 40.21
N PHE A 1241 28.57 14.63 40.58
CA PHE A 1241 27.36 14.79 41.39
C PHE A 1241 27.62 15.25 42.83
N TYR A 1242 28.86 15.12 43.33
CA TYR A 1242 29.28 15.53 44.68
C TYR A 1242 30.06 16.87 44.74
N LYS A 1243 30.08 17.65 43.65
CA LYS A 1243 30.83 18.92 43.55
C LYS A 1243 30.05 20.09 42.93
N ARG A 1244 28.74 20.12 43.10
CA ARG A 1244 27.88 21.30 42.94
C ARG A 1244 26.90 21.40 44.10
#